data_AF-A0A0C3HSX6-F1
#
_entry.id   AF-A0A0C3HSX6-F1
#
_cell.length_a   1.000
_cell.length_b   1.000
_cell.length_c   1.000
_cell.angle_alpha   90.00
_cell.angle_beta   90.00
_cell.angle_gamma   90.00
#
_symmetry.space_group_name_H-M   'P 1'
#
loop_
_entity.id
_entity.type
_entity.pdbx_description
1 polymer ?
#
loop_
_entity_poly.entity_id
_entity_poly.type
_entity_poly.pdbx_seq_one_letter_code
_entity_poly.pdbx_strand_id
1 'polypeptide(L)'
;MACTKETVKSAGLNVWSGNVAASAAAGPAPAVDIIAVQGLGADPFYTWVKKEPPLGVGKSMGMRDKMQFWNSKKSREESRGTNADKDSKEVMWLRDLLVPLFPSARIATYSYKSDWRDIDVKTSLRQCAEQFLNVLFQYRQRENERQRPIVLIGHSLGCLVIQQALVIAVHQQEFTDLRLSVAGIIFLGAPFQGSDVAVFGKLIAQLLGRDDKLLKSLEKNNQGQLAISRDFWGSFGDWNIVCFYENIVTKYGLLKAQVVGPQSATLLGKRMMFLDTDHSGLNKFGGEDDENFLRVLPEILSMVEGGASTVANRHRTKSSRLPKPLKVLPFGRNKDFVGRQSQLNRLVKVLHTDNMEEDCPRAALVGLGGVGKTQIALECAFQLQSISPTCSVFWVRASDTTSFESAYRDIGRQLKIPGLKDDKADVKRLVKTSLSQESTGRWLMIIDNADDFKMFYNGNNNNGSGVLLEYLPFSTLGAILFTTRDREAATKYAGINVIDIDKMDDTESRELLQRSLQNKQLIEDKDSVTTLLKLLVHLPLAIMQAAAYLNANVSTIAEYLRIYEESSENVIRLLSENFEDIRRYPGMKNPVATTWLVSFEQIKICNPLAADYMAFMSCIKEQDIPRALLPLASEFDKAKALGTLKAFGFIKERLSGVSYDMHRLVHMAMQNWLKLRDEWRSWNEKTLNQITDVFPWPEHKNRVIWTMYLPHAQYAFTSFEKSFGKTKDLPPSLLHNLGWCSFLQGKYSEAEAIYRQALQLRETVLGKDHPDTLASMDNLASSLHSQGKYADAEAMDRQVLQLRETVLGKDHPETLGSMNNLASSLHSQGKYADAEAMHRQTMQLKETVLGKDHPSTLASMNNLASSLDSQGKYAEAEAMDRQTLQLKETVLGKDHPSTLASMMGLAISLHSQGKYAEAEAMHRQTMQLKETVLGEDHPDTLASMMGLAISLHSQGKYAEAEAMDRQTLQLKKTVLGKDHPETLGSMNNLASSLHSQGKYADAEAMDRQVLQLRETVLGKDHPDTLASINNLAISLHSQGKYAEAEAIRSRAGGRSE
;
A
#
# COMPACT_ATOMS: atom_id res chain seq x y z
N MET A 1 22.64 -27.73 71.37
CA MET A 1 24.05 -27.42 71.72
C MET A 1 24.09 -26.02 72.28
N ALA A 2 24.73 -25.80 73.44
CA ALA A 2 25.03 -24.46 73.91
C ALA A 2 25.98 -23.81 72.88
N CYS A 3 25.53 -22.74 72.24
CA CYS A 3 26.26 -22.10 71.15
C CYS A 3 27.34 -21.18 71.72
N THR A 4 28.59 -21.67 71.71
CA THR A 4 29.81 -20.90 71.98
C THR A 4 30.31 -20.26 70.68
N LYS A 5 31.23 -19.30 70.80
CA LYS A 5 31.94 -18.65 69.68
C LYS A 5 32.45 -19.65 68.62
N GLU A 6 32.82 -20.87 69.00
CA GLU A 6 33.35 -21.88 68.08
C GLU A 6 32.31 -22.50 67.12
N THR A 7 31.01 -22.30 67.38
CA THR A 7 29.93 -22.99 66.64
C THR A 7 29.23 -22.13 65.59
N VAL A 8 29.57 -20.84 65.47
CA VAL A 8 28.99 -19.92 64.48
C VAL A 8 29.70 -20.06 63.13
N LYS A 9 28.95 -20.32 62.06
CA LYS A 9 29.51 -20.39 60.70
C LYS A 9 30.00 -19.01 60.27
N SER A 10 31.21 -18.96 59.72
CA SER A 10 31.82 -17.74 59.20
C SER A 10 31.18 -17.21 57.91
N ALA A 11 30.46 -18.07 57.18
CA ALA A 11 29.64 -17.71 56.02
C ALA A 11 28.39 -18.60 55.94
N GLY A 12 27.25 -18.03 55.52
CA GLY A 12 25.95 -18.68 55.43
C GLY A 12 24.98 -18.31 56.55
N LEU A 13 23.88 -19.07 56.63
CA LEU A 13 22.80 -18.86 57.59
C LEU A 13 23.05 -19.64 58.90
N ASN A 14 23.02 -18.94 60.03
CA ASN A 14 23.10 -19.50 61.38
C ASN A 14 21.73 -19.36 62.06
N VAL A 15 21.06 -20.47 62.38
CA VAL A 15 19.69 -20.48 62.95
C VAL A 15 19.76 -20.66 64.47
N TRP A 16 19.07 -19.80 65.21
CA TRP A 16 19.14 -19.69 66.67
C TRP A 16 17.88 -20.22 67.38
N SER A 17 16.72 -20.12 66.73
CA SER A 17 15.50 -20.80 67.18
C SER A 17 15.69 -22.33 67.10
N GLY A 18 15.41 -23.06 68.19
CA GLY A 18 15.82 -24.45 68.35
C GLY A 18 15.35 -25.41 67.24
N ASN A 19 16.28 -26.22 66.72
CA ASN A 19 15.97 -27.54 66.18
C ASN A 19 15.80 -28.50 67.37
N VAL A 20 14.59 -28.99 67.62
CA VAL A 20 14.42 -30.27 68.32
C VAL A 20 14.91 -31.35 67.36
N ALA A 21 16.20 -31.67 67.41
CA ALA A 21 16.71 -32.87 66.75
C ALA A 21 16.58 -34.06 67.72
N ALA A 22 15.91 -35.11 67.24
CA ALA A 22 15.84 -36.47 67.79
C ALA A 22 14.85 -36.75 68.94
N SER A 23 13.55 -36.56 68.71
CA SER A 23 12.54 -37.59 69.01
C SER A 23 11.32 -37.38 68.11
N ALA A 24 10.64 -38.46 67.74
CA ALA A 24 9.59 -38.48 66.74
C ALA A 24 8.30 -37.74 67.19
N ALA A 25 8.27 -36.42 67.06
CA ALA A 25 7.05 -35.61 66.99
C ALA A 25 7.38 -34.25 66.32
N ALA A 26 6.77 -33.98 65.17
CA ALA A 26 6.93 -32.72 64.46
C ALA A 26 6.38 -31.55 65.30
N GLY A 27 7.28 -30.69 65.81
CA GLY A 27 6.88 -29.38 66.32
C GLY A 27 6.25 -28.50 65.23
N PRO A 28 5.44 -27.49 65.58
CA PRO A 28 4.81 -26.63 64.59
C PRO A 28 5.87 -25.94 63.73
N ALA A 29 5.67 -25.93 62.41
CA ALA A 29 6.54 -25.23 61.48
C ALA A 29 6.59 -23.72 61.84
N PRO A 30 7.75 -23.05 61.70
CA PRO A 30 7.85 -21.64 62.04
C PRO A 30 6.86 -20.82 61.20
N ALA A 31 6.22 -19.83 61.82
CA ALA A 31 5.22 -18.96 61.22
C ALA A 31 5.83 -17.72 60.52
N VAL A 32 7.06 -17.32 60.89
CA VAL A 32 7.82 -16.20 60.30
C VAL A 32 9.32 -16.48 60.38
N ASP A 33 10.10 -15.92 59.46
CA ASP A 33 11.56 -15.89 59.52
C ASP A 33 12.04 -14.49 59.93
N ILE A 34 12.90 -14.37 60.94
CA ILE A 34 13.60 -13.12 61.29
C ILE A 34 15.08 -13.33 60.98
N ILE A 35 15.62 -12.58 60.00
CA ILE A 35 16.96 -12.81 59.48
C ILE A 35 17.79 -11.53 59.60
N ALA A 36 18.83 -11.59 60.43
CA ALA A 36 19.73 -10.48 60.67
C ALA A 36 21.02 -10.59 59.84
N VAL A 37 21.33 -9.59 59.02
CA VAL A 37 22.44 -9.56 58.06
C VAL A 37 23.57 -8.70 58.61
N GLN A 38 24.76 -9.31 58.78
CA GLN A 38 25.90 -8.64 59.43
C GLN A 38 26.57 -7.53 58.60
N GLY A 39 27.28 -6.65 59.29
CA GLY A 39 28.07 -5.55 58.71
C GLY A 39 29.51 -5.92 58.29
N LEU A 40 30.25 -4.92 57.83
CA LEU A 40 31.64 -5.05 57.36
C LEU A 40 32.64 -5.25 58.51
N GLY A 41 33.61 -6.15 58.34
CA GLY A 41 34.77 -6.33 59.23
C GLY A 41 34.46 -6.92 60.61
N ALA A 42 33.24 -7.41 60.82
CA ALA A 42 32.74 -7.86 62.12
C ALA A 42 32.75 -9.39 62.24
N ASP A 43 33.13 -9.89 63.42
CA ASP A 43 33.05 -11.31 63.75
C ASP A 43 31.56 -11.73 63.80
N PRO A 44 31.18 -12.84 63.13
CA PRO A 44 29.80 -13.33 63.06
C PRO A 44 29.07 -13.45 64.40
N PHE A 45 29.80 -13.80 65.46
CA PHE A 45 29.26 -13.90 66.81
C PHE A 45 29.23 -12.53 67.49
N TYR A 46 30.37 -11.82 67.55
CA TYR A 46 30.46 -10.55 68.27
C TYR A 46 29.70 -9.38 67.64
N THR A 47 29.26 -9.51 66.39
CA THR A 47 28.40 -8.52 65.73
C THR A 47 27.15 -8.24 66.57
N TRP A 48 26.54 -9.28 67.14
CA TRP A 48 25.24 -9.20 67.80
C TRP A 48 25.31 -9.32 69.33
N VAL A 49 26.52 -9.33 69.91
CA VAL A 49 26.76 -9.57 71.35
C VAL A 49 27.14 -8.27 72.06
N LYS A 50 26.42 -7.95 73.14
CA LYS A 50 26.82 -6.91 74.10
C LYS A 50 27.59 -7.57 75.25
N LYS A 51 28.77 -7.02 75.59
CA LYS A 51 29.54 -7.40 76.78
C LYS A 51 29.28 -6.36 77.87
N GLU A 52 28.74 -6.77 79.00
CA GLU A 52 28.64 -5.88 80.17
C GLU A 52 29.91 -6.01 81.04
N PRO A 53 30.57 -4.89 81.39
CA PRO A 53 31.66 -4.94 82.37
C PRO A 53 31.10 -5.26 83.76
N PRO A 54 31.85 -5.97 84.63
CA PRO A 54 31.40 -6.30 85.97
C PRO A 54 31.11 -5.02 86.77
N LEU A 55 29.98 -5.02 87.50
CA LEU A 55 29.50 -3.91 88.32
C LEU A 55 30.51 -3.54 89.41
N GLY A 56 31.23 -2.42 89.23
CA GLY A 56 32.05 -1.83 90.30
C GLY A 56 33.12 -0.85 89.82
N VAL A 57 33.15 0.32 90.46
CA VAL A 57 34.17 1.39 90.41
C VAL A 57 33.95 2.48 89.34
N GLY A 58 33.25 3.51 89.77
CA GLY A 58 33.34 4.85 89.19
C GLY A 58 34.60 5.60 89.63
N LYS A 59 34.76 6.76 88.99
CA LYS A 59 35.74 7.84 89.17
C LYS A 59 37.06 7.74 88.38
N SER A 60 37.35 8.92 87.81
CA SER A 60 38.45 9.31 86.95
C SER A 60 39.84 8.87 87.44
N MET A 61 40.69 8.42 86.51
CA MET A 61 42.13 8.31 86.74
C MET A 61 42.90 8.98 85.60
N GLY A 62 43.88 9.81 86.00
CA GLY A 62 44.65 10.72 85.16
C GLY A 62 45.74 10.06 84.32
N MET A 63 46.29 10.86 83.40
CA MET A 63 47.04 10.45 82.21
C MET A 63 48.46 9.90 82.45
N ARG A 64 48.92 9.74 83.71
CA ARG A 64 50.30 9.31 84.02
C ARG A 64 50.45 7.84 84.44
N ASP A 65 49.40 7.18 84.91
CA ASP A 65 49.48 5.76 85.32
C ASP A 65 49.19 4.76 84.20
N LYS A 66 48.70 5.21 83.03
CA LYS A 66 48.48 4.35 81.86
C LYS A 66 49.77 3.91 81.16
N MET A 67 50.88 4.61 81.36
CA MET A 67 52.14 4.32 80.64
C MET A 67 52.96 3.19 81.26
N GLN A 68 52.78 2.85 82.55
CA GLN A 68 53.52 1.74 83.16
C GLN A 68 52.85 0.37 82.96
N PHE A 69 51.55 0.32 82.64
CA PHE A 69 50.86 -0.93 82.36
C PHE A 69 51.11 -1.48 80.93
N TRP A 70 51.53 -0.62 80.00
CA TRP A 70 51.72 -0.98 78.58
C TRP A 70 53.10 -1.53 78.23
N ASN A 71 54.09 -1.42 79.14
CA ASN A 71 55.46 -1.83 78.86
C ASN A 71 55.80 -3.29 79.25
N SER A 72 54.90 -4.06 79.85
CA SER A 72 55.18 -5.44 80.31
C SER A 72 54.52 -6.57 79.51
N LYS A 73 53.86 -6.31 78.36
CA LYS A 73 53.20 -7.36 77.55
C LYS A 73 53.91 -7.73 76.24
N LYS A 74 55.12 -7.23 76.02
CA LYS A 74 55.95 -7.52 74.84
C LYS A 74 57.02 -8.58 75.14
N SER A 75 56.62 -9.72 75.71
CA SER A 75 57.43 -10.95 75.71
C SER A 75 56.60 -12.14 76.24
N ARG A 76 56.64 -13.25 75.50
CA ARG A 76 56.02 -14.59 75.73
C ARG A 76 54.62 -14.83 75.17
N GLU A 77 54.60 -15.28 73.91
CA GLU A 77 53.82 -16.46 73.53
C GLU A 77 54.31 -17.71 74.30
N GLU A 78 53.44 -18.71 74.41
CA GLU A 78 53.59 -20.01 75.07
C GLU A 78 53.45 -20.05 76.61
N SER A 79 52.23 -20.29 77.08
CA SER A 79 51.85 -21.38 77.98
C SER A 79 50.45 -21.16 78.56
N ARG A 80 49.76 -22.29 78.77
CA ARG A 80 48.52 -22.56 79.53
C ARG A 80 47.87 -21.40 80.28
N GLY A 81 46.54 -21.38 80.17
CA GLY A 81 45.68 -20.37 80.75
C GLY A 81 45.75 -20.25 82.27
N THR A 82 45.18 -19.15 82.76
CA THR A 82 44.23 -19.13 83.88
C THR A 82 43.71 -17.70 84.09
N ASN A 83 42.38 -17.61 84.22
CA ASN A 83 41.64 -16.77 85.18
C ASN A 83 41.82 -15.24 85.17
N ALA A 84 41.29 -14.56 84.14
CA ALA A 84 40.88 -13.16 84.28
C ALA A 84 39.63 -12.73 83.47
N ASP A 85 38.99 -13.64 82.71
CA ASP A 85 37.92 -13.28 81.75
C ASP A 85 36.56 -13.95 82.07
N LYS A 86 36.35 -14.40 83.32
CA LYS A 86 35.22 -15.28 83.69
C LYS A 86 33.95 -14.58 84.19
N ASP A 87 33.87 -13.25 84.25
CA ASP A 87 32.71 -12.54 84.84
C ASP A 87 32.10 -11.42 83.96
N SER A 88 32.34 -11.38 82.65
CA SER A 88 31.56 -10.50 81.75
C SER A 88 30.34 -11.23 81.21
N LYS A 89 29.13 -10.76 81.52
CA LYS A 89 27.88 -11.29 80.94
C LYS A 89 27.81 -10.92 79.46
N GLU A 90 27.78 -11.93 78.59
CA GLU A 90 27.61 -11.78 77.14
C GLU A 90 26.15 -12.04 76.76
N VAL A 91 25.49 -11.07 76.13
CA VAL A 91 24.10 -11.20 75.66
C VAL A 91 24.04 -11.07 74.16
N MET A 92 23.63 -12.14 73.47
CA MET A 92 23.35 -12.16 72.04
C MET A 92 21.83 -11.99 71.85
N TRP A 93 21.35 -10.76 71.73
CA TRP A 93 19.92 -10.45 71.81
C TRP A 93 19.02 -11.20 70.80
N LEU A 94 19.53 -11.53 69.62
CA LEU A 94 18.79 -12.34 68.63
C LEU A 94 18.51 -13.76 69.13
N ARG A 95 19.40 -14.33 69.95
CA ARG A 95 19.24 -15.65 70.57
C ARG A 95 18.59 -15.53 71.95
N ASP A 96 19.09 -14.63 72.78
CA ASP A 96 18.75 -14.58 74.21
C ASP A 96 17.46 -13.80 74.50
N LEU A 97 17.09 -12.85 73.65
CA LEU A 97 15.88 -12.02 73.84
C LEU A 97 14.81 -12.34 72.79
N LEU A 98 15.15 -12.41 71.50
CA LEU A 98 14.14 -12.66 70.46
C LEU A 98 13.60 -14.10 70.44
N VAL A 99 14.42 -15.12 70.71
CA VAL A 99 13.93 -16.53 70.67
C VAL A 99 12.85 -16.78 71.74
N PRO A 100 13.00 -16.32 72.99
CA PRO A 100 11.92 -16.38 73.97
C PRO A 100 10.68 -15.53 73.59
N LEU A 101 10.89 -14.33 73.03
CA LEU A 101 9.80 -13.42 72.65
C LEU A 101 8.99 -13.90 71.44
N PHE A 102 9.61 -14.65 70.53
CA PHE A 102 8.99 -15.13 69.30
C PHE A 102 9.16 -16.65 69.14
N PRO A 103 8.49 -17.48 69.98
CA PRO A 103 8.68 -18.92 70.00
C PRO A 103 8.26 -19.62 68.68
N SER A 104 7.39 -18.97 67.89
CA SER A 104 6.95 -19.45 66.58
C SER A 104 7.78 -18.91 65.40
N ALA A 105 8.81 -18.09 65.65
CA ALA A 105 9.67 -17.52 64.62
C ALA A 105 10.96 -18.34 64.43
N ARG A 106 11.40 -18.47 63.17
CA ARG A 106 12.76 -18.91 62.87
C ARG A 106 13.69 -17.70 62.90
N ILE A 107 14.50 -17.58 63.94
CA ILE A 107 15.45 -16.47 64.07
C ILE A 107 16.83 -16.93 63.63
N ALA A 108 17.45 -16.16 62.73
CA ALA A 108 18.74 -16.50 62.14
C ALA A 108 19.62 -15.27 61.91
N THR A 109 20.93 -15.47 61.91
CA THR A 109 21.89 -14.48 61.38
C THR A 109 22.48 -14.97 60.07
N TYR A 110 22.64 -14.06 59.11
CA TYR A 110 23.37 -14.31 57.88
C TYR A 110 24.74 -13.65 57.96
N SER A 111 25.76 -14.48 57.78
CA SER A 111 27.15 -14.09 57.77
C SER A 111 27.75 -14.34 56.39
N TYR A 112 28.68 -13.49 55.99
CA TYR A 112 29.43 -13.60 54.74
C TYR A 112 30.85 -13.11 55.03
N LYS A 113 31.83 -13.53 54.22
CA LYS A 113 33.21 -13.07 54.37
C LYS A 113 33.26 -11.55 54.18
N SER A 114 33.33 -10.83 55.29
CA SER A 114 33.31 -9.37 55.34
C SER A 114 34.56 -8.77 55.97
N ASP A 115 35.57 -9.59 56.30
CA ASP A 115 36.84 -9.09 56.83
C ASP A 115 37.68 -8.47 55.71
N TRP A 116 37.62 -7.14 55.62
CA TRP A 116 38.42 -6.34 54.70
C TRP A 116 39.93 -6.44 55.00
N ARG A 117 40.33 -7.06 56.11
CA ARG A 117 41.73 -7.28 56.47
C ARG A 117 42.34 -8.55 55.87
N ASP A 118 41.53 -9.41 55.27
CA ASP A 118 41.97 -10.64 54.59
C ASP A 118 42.38 -10.33 53.13
N ILE A 119 43.58 -10.75 52.72
CA ILE A 119 44.17 -10.42 51.41
C ILE A 119 43.49 -11.18 50.26
N ASP A 120 42.79 -12.29 50.57
CA ASP A 120 42.22 -13.20 49.57
C ASP A 120 40.75 -12.89 49.18
N VAL A 121 40.13 -11.85 49.74
CA VAL A 121 38.70 -11.56 49.53
C VAL A 121 38.48 -10.45 48.49
N LYS A 122 38.10 -10.83 47.26
CA LYS A 122 37.75 -9.93 46.13
C LYS A 122 36.25 -9.85 45.84
N THR A 123 35.41 -9.71 46.86
CA THR A 123 33.94 -9.73 46.69
C THR A 123 33.37 -8.33 46.44
N SER A 124 32.37 -8.24 45.54
CA SER A 124 31.58 -7.02 45.31
C SER A 124 30.26 -7.03 46.08
N LEU A 125 29.68 -5.86 46.33
CA LEU A 125 28.35 -5.74 46.97
C LEU A 125 27.27 -6.59 46.26
N ARG A 126 27.30 -6.61 44.92
CA ARG A 126 26.40 -7.42 44.09
C ARG A 126 26.58 -8.93 44.35
N GLN A 127 27.83 -9.41 44.41
CA GLN A 127 28.08 -10.83 44.70
C GLN A 127 27.62 -11.23 46.10
N CYS A 128 27.82 -10.36 47.11
CA CYS A 128 27.29 -10.61 48.46
C CYS A 128 25.76 -10.70 48.46
N ALA A 129 25.08 -9.86 47.69
CA ALA A 129 23.63 -9.87 47.55
C ALA A 129 23.10 -11.11 46.81
N GLU A 130 23.74 -11.53 45.72
CA GLU A 130 23.40 -12.76 44.97
C GLU A 130 23.60 -14.01 45.85
N GLN A 131 24.69 -14.07 46.61
CA GLN A 131 24.93 -15.16 47.57
C GLN A 131 23.86 -15.19 48.68
N PHE A 132 23.46 -14.02 49.19
CA PHE A 132 22.40 -13.93 50.19
C PHE A 132 21.06 -14.45 49.64
N LEU A 133 20.64 -14.01 48.46
CA LEU A 133 19.42 -14.50 47.79
C LEU A 133 19.46 -16.01 47.57
N ASN A 134 20.57 -16.53 47.04
CA ASN A 134 20.74 -17.95 46.75
C ASN A 134 20.64 -18.81 48.01
N VAL A 135 21.25 -18.38 49.12
CA VAL A 135 21.13 -19.08 50.40
C VAL A 135 19.68 -19.07 50.88
N LEU A 136 18.99 -17.92 50.86
CA LEU A 136 17.60 -17.87 51.28
C LEU A 136 16.67 -18.72 50.39
N PHE A 137 16.91 -18.71 49.08
CA PHE A 137 16.18 -19.53 48.12
C PHE A 137 16.37 -21.02 48.40
N GLN A 138 17.61 -21.48 48.65
CA GLN A 138 17.89 -22.86 49.04
C GLN A 138 17.20 -23.29 50.34
N TYR A 139 17.06 -22.38 51.32
CA TYR A 139 16.39 -22.64 52.59
C TYR A 139 14.85 -22.55 52.54
N ARG A 140 14.27 -22.25 51.37
CA ARG A 140 12.83 -22.04 51.16
C ARG A 140 12.33 -22.77 49.92
N GLN A 141 12.45 -24.09 49.92
CA GLN A 141 12.08 -24.90 48.75
C GLN A 141 10.63 -25.37 48.79
N ARG A 142 10.03 -25.52 49.98
CA ARG A 142 8.64 -25.95 50.14
C ARG A 142 7.66 -24.79 49.99
N GLU A 143 6.45 -25.06 49.52
CA GLU A 143 5.44 -24.03 49.24
C GLU A 143 5.08 -23.17 50.48
N ASN A 144 4.93 -23.82 51.64
CA ASN A 144 4.71 -23.15 52.92
C ASN A 144 5.92 -22.31 53.37
N GLU A 145 7.14 -22.66 52.97
CA GLU A 145 8.35 -21.88 53.25
C GLU A 145 8.51 -20.71 52.27
N ARG A 146 8.13 -20.90 51.00
CA ARG A 146 8.21 -19.86 49.95
C ARG A 146 7.31 -18.67 50.26
N GLN A 147 6.13 -18.92 50.83
CA GLN A 147 5.15 -17.88 51.20
C GLN A 147 5.19 -17.48 52.67
N ARG A 148 6.07 -18.07 53.48
CA ARG A 148 6.22 -17.66 54.88
C ARG A 148 6.73 -16.21 54.96
N PRO A 149 6.24 -15.37 55.87
CA PRO A 149 6.78 -14.03 56.08
C PRO A 149 8.28 -14.00 56.46
N ILE A 150 9.01 -12.99 55.98
CA ILE A 150 10.40 -12.71 56.34
C ILE A 150 10.51 -11.27 56.87
N VAL A 151 11.12 -11.10 58.04
CA VAL A 151 11.59 -9.80 58.56
C VAL A 151 13.10 -9.75 58.40
N LEU A 152 13.60 -8.76 57.66
CA LEU A 152 15.04 -8.59 57.42
C LEU A 152 15.60 -7.48 58.32
N ILE A 153 16.69 -7.76 59.02
CA ILE A 153 17.37 -6.78 59.88
C ILE A 153 18.79 -6.59 59.36
N GLY A 154 19.10 -5.46 58.74
CA GLY A 154 20.45 -5.13 58.29
C GLY A 154 21.19 -4.30 59.32
N HIS A 155 22.49 -4.55 59.52
CA HIS A 155 23.40 -3.60 60.18
C HIS A 155 24.50 -3.13 59.23
N SER A 156 24.75 -1.82 59.20
CA SER A 156 25.85 -1.23 58.42
C SER A 156 25.84 -1.70 56.94
N LEU A 157 26.92 -2.31 56.43
CA LEU A 157 26.98 -2.88 55.07
C LEU A 157 25.89 -3.92 54.78
N GLY A 158 25.43 -4.66 55.80
CA GLY A 158 24.34 -5.64 55.65
C GLY A 158 23.04 -5.00 55.17
N CYS A 159 22.81 -3.72 55.46
CA CYS A 159 21.69 -2.95 54.93
C CYS A 159 21.76 -2.83 53.39
N LEU A 160 22.95 -2.55 52.84
CA LEU A 160 23.15 -2.42 51.40
C LEU A 160 23.06 -3.77 50.69
N VAL A 161 23.51 -4.85 51.35
CA VAL A 161 23.35 -6.22 50.83
C VAL A 161 21.87 -6.55 50.67
N ILE A 162 21.02 -6.20 51.64
CA ILE A 162 19.57 -6.37 51.55
C ILE A 162 18.98 -5.54 50.40
N GLN A 163 19.36 -4.27 50.25
CA GLN A 163 18.87 -3.42 49.16
C GLN A 163 19.23 -3.99 47.79
N GLN A 164 20.51 -4.30 47.58
CA GLN A 164 21.01 -4.85 46.32
C GLN A 164 20.34 -6.20 46.01
N ALA A 165 20.14 -7.05 47.02
CA ALA A 165 19.45 -8.34 46.86
C ALA A 165 18.00 -8.14 46.39
N LEU A 166 17.27 -7.21 47.01
CA LEU A 166 15.89 -6.97 46.63
C LEU A 166 15.77 -6.33 45.23
N VAL A 167 16.69 -5.45 44.83
CA VAL A 167 16.77 -4.92 43.46
C VAL A 167 17.05 -6.02 42.43
N ILE A 168 17.96 -6.95 42.73
CA ILE A 168 18.22 -8.11 41.86
C ILE A 168 16.96 -8.98 41.74
N ALA A 169 16.28 -9.23 42.86
CA ALA A 169 15.05 -10.04 42.89
C ALA A 169 13.84 -9.39 42.18
N VAL A 170 13.90 -8.10 41.80
CA VAL A 170 12.91 -7.48 40.91
C VAL A 170 13.07 -7.98 39.47
N HIS A 171 14.32 -8.18 39.04
CA HIS A 171 14.67 -8.47 37.65
C HIS A 171 14.80 -9.98 37.36
N GLN A 172 14.85 -10.82 38.40
CA GLN A 172 15.03 -12.27 38.27
C GLN A 172 13.79 -13.01 38.78
N GLN A 173 13.08 -13.69 37.87
CA GLN A 173 11.80 -14.34 38.17
C GLN A 173 11.89 -15.40 39.27
N GLU A 174 13.02 -16.12 39.36
CA GLU A 174 13.26 -17.18 40.35
C GLU A 174 13.16 -16.69 41.81
N PHE A 175 13.49 -15.42 42.07
CA PHE A 175 13.41 -14.83 43.41
C PHE A 175 12.08 -14.14 43.70
N THR A 176 11.09 -14.23 42.82
CA THR A 176 9.79 -13.55 42.98
C THR A 176 9.09 -13.94 44.27
N ASP A 177 9.01 -15.23 44.59
CA ASP A 177 8.32 -15.69 45.80
C ASP A 177 9.06 -15.24 47.07
N LEU A 178 10.39 -15.28 47.04
CA LEU A 178 11.22 -14.80 48.13
C LEU A 178 11.01 -13.30 48.38
N ARG A 179 10.99 -12.50 47.30
CA ARG A 179 10.74 -11.05 47.36
C ARG A 179 9.35 -10.73 47.91
N LEU A 180 8.29 -11.38 47.40
CA LEU A 180 6.92 -11.12 47.86
C LEU A 180 6.71 -11.50 49.33
N SER A 181 7.54 -12.40 49.85
CA SER A 181 7.49 -12.88 51.22
C SER A 181 8.18 -12.01 52.26
N VAL A 182 8.86 -10.92 51.88
CA VAL A 182 9.47 -9.99 52.84
C VAL A 182 8.41 -9.10 53.48
N ALA A 183 8.02 -9.38 54.72
CA ALA A 183 7.00 -8.62 55.46
C ALA A 183 7.48 -7.22 55.88
N GLY A 184 8.75 -7.06 56.23
CA GLY A 184 9.31 -5.78 56.64
C GLY A 184 10.83 -5.79 56.74
N ILE A 185 11.41 -4.59 56.80
CA ILE A 185 12.86 -4.40 56.84
C ILE A 185 13.23 -3.39 57.92
N ILE A 186 14.20 -3.74 58.76
CA ILE A 186 14.81 -2.86 59.75
C ILE A 186 16.25 -2.61 59.33
N PHE A 187 16.61 -1.33 59.23
CA PHE A 187 17.97 -0.91 58.93
C PHE A 187 18.60 -0.27 60.16
N LEU A 188 19.70 -0.84 60.65
CA LEU A 188 20.49 -0.34 61.77
C LEU A 188 21.76 0.32 61.22
N GLY A 189 21.77 1.65 61.10
CA GLY A 189 22.92 2.43 60.63
C GLY A 189 23.28 2.18 59.17
N ALA A 190 22.30 2.22 58.26
CA ALA A 190 22.53 2.03 56.83
C ALA A 190 23.22 3.25 56.19
N PRO A 191 24.32 3.10 55.43
CA PRO A 191 25.00 4.24 54.81
C PRO A 191 24.46 4.54 53.39
N PHE A 192 23.19 4.88 53.20
CA PHE A 192 22.57 5.03 51.86
C PHE A 192 23.23 6.08 50.97
N GLN A 193 23.84 7.11 51.56
CA GLN A 193 24.59 8.16 50.85
C GLN A 193 26.11 8.04 51.06
N GLY A 194 26.58 6.91 51.59
CA GLY A 194 27.97 6.65 51.96
C GLY A 194 28.31 7.08 53.40
N SER A 195 29.55 6.83 53.83
CA SER A 195 30.05 7.11 55.19
C SER A 195 31.22 8.10 55.17
N ASP A 196 31.29 9.01 56.15
CA ASP A 196 32.41 9.94 56.32
C ASP A 196 33.72 9.23 56.74
N VAL A 197 33.64 7.98 57.20
CA VAL A 197 34.79 7.16 57.65
C VAL A 197 35.39 6.33 56.51
N ALA A 198 34.71 6.21 55.35
CA ALA A 198 35.23 5.50 54.18
C ALA A 198 36.56 6.10 53.66
N VAL A 199 36.75 7.42 53.84
CA VAL A 199 37.99 8.13 53.52
C VAL A 199 39.17 7.66 54.39
N PHE A 200 38.92 7.28 55.65
CA PHE A 200 39.94 6.77 56.58
C PHE A 200 40.34 5.31 56.27
N GLY A 201 39.36 4.49 55.86
CA GLY A 201 39.60 3.12 55.38
C GLY A 201 40.44 3.07 54.11
N LYS A 202 40.29 4.06 53.21
CA LYS A 202 41.07 4.22 51.98
C LYS A 202 42.55 4.52 52.26
N LEU A 203 42.85 5.36 53.25
CA LEU A 203 44.23 5.69 53.68
C LEU A 203 44.95 4.47 54.30
N ILE A 204 44.24 3.65 55.09
CA ILE A 204 44.77 2.42 55.69
C ILE A 204 44.93 1.29 54.63
N ALA A 205 44.00 1.16 53.70
CA ALA A 205 44.07 0.16 52.61
C ALA A 205 45.20 0.47 51.61
N GLN A 206 45.43 1.75 51.31
CA GLN A 206 46.52 2.21 50.42
C GLN A 206 47.92 2.07 51.06
N LEU A 207 48.06 2.26 52.38
CA LEU A 207 49.32 2.05 53.11
C LEU A 207 49.71 0.57 53.26
N LEU A 208 48.77 -0.37 53.05
CA LEU A 208 48.97 -1.82 53.26
C LEU A 208 48.81 -2.66 51.97
N GLY A 209 48.62 -2.03 50.80
CA GLY A 209 48.57 -2.71 49.50
C GLY A 209 47.35 -3.60 49.24
N ARG A 210 46.14 -3.19 49.66
CA ARG A 210 44.92 -4.04 49.68
C ARG A 210 43.81 -3.59 48.70
N ASP A 211 42.94 -4.51 48.28
CA ASP A 211 41.83 -4.27 47.33
C ASP A 211 40.76 -3.32 47.92
N ASP A 212 40.42 -2.26 47.19
CA ASP A 212 39.59 -1.16 47.65
C ASP A 212 38.17 -1.15 47.06
N LYS A 213 37.76 -2.17 46.29
CA LYS A 213 36.46 -2.20 45.58
C LYS A 213 35.23 -2.09 46.48
N LEU A 214 35.19 -2.82 47.60
CA LEU A 214 34.07 -2.80 48.55
C LEU A 214 34.04 -1.46 49.32
N LEU A 215 35.22 -0.90 49.63
CA LEU A 215 35.37 0.41 50.29
C LEU A 215 35.01 1.58 49.36
N LYS A 216 35.37 1.51 48.07
CA LYS A 216 34.96 2.46 47.02
C LYS A 216 33.45 2.56 46.88
N SER A 217 32.72 1.45 47.07
CA SER A 217 31.26 1.43 47.02
C SER A 217 30.57 2.11 48.20
N LEU A 218 31.33 2.45 49.26
CA LEU A 218 30.87 3.12 50.48
C LEU A 218 31.32 4.60 50.56
N GLU A 219 31.99 5.11 49.52
CA GLU A 219 32.36 6.52 49.43
C GLU A 219 31.12 7.41 49.35
N LYS A 220 31.18 8.52 50.08
CA LYS A 220 30.10 9.52 50.10
C LYS A 220 29.80 9.98 48.67
N ASN A 221 28.52 9.93 48.28
CA ASN A 221 28.02 10.28 46.94
C ASN A 221 28.47 9.37 45.78
N ASN A 222 28.78 8.09 46.02
CA ASN A 222 29.02 7.15 44.93
C ASN A 222 27.76 6.98 44.04
N GLN A 223 27.88 7.31 42.74
CA GLN A 223 26.77 7.23 41.79
C GLN A 223 26.15 5.83 41.67
N GLY A 224 26.94 4.76 41.79
CA GLY A 224 26.45 3.39 41.74
C GLY A 224 25.58 3.05 42.96
N GLN A 225 25.97 3.51 44.15
CA GLN A 225 25.21 3.29 45.38
C GLN A 225 23.91 4.10 45.42
N LEU A 226 23.95 5.35 44.91
CA LEU A 226 22.77 6.19 44.75
C LEU A 226 21.79 5.60 43.72
N ALA A 227 22.28 4.99 42.64
CA ALA A 227 21.46 4.28 41.65
C ALA A 227 20.76 3.06 42.26
N ILE A 228 21.49 2.22 43.00
CA ILE A 228 20.90 1.06 43.70
C ILE A 228 19.84 1.51 44.69
N SER A 229 20.13 2.55 45.46
CA SER A 229 19.16 3.14 46.39
C SER A 229 17.92 3.61 45.62
N ARG A 230 18.07 4.39 44.54
CA ARG A 230 16.98 4.88 43.66
C ARG A 230 16.13 3.75 43.07
N ASP A 231 16.74 2.67 42.62
CA ASP A 231 16.00 1.56 42.02
C ASP A 231 15.25 0.76 43.10
N PHE A 232 15.86 0.61 44.28
CA PHE A 232 15.19 0.10 45.48
C PHE A 232 14.00 0.99 45.88
N TRP A 233 14.17 2.32 45.81
CA TRP A 233 13.13 3.30 46.09
C TRP A 233 11.92 3.17 45.17
N GLY A 234 12.16 3.18 43.86
CA GLY A 234 11.10 3.06 42.86
C GLY A 234 10.33 1.74 42.97
N SER A 235 10.99 0.69 43.48
CA SER A 235 10.41 -0.66 43.54
C SER A 235 9.70 -0.98 44.87
N PHE A 236 10.13 -0.36 45.98
CA PHE A 236 9.70 -0.76 47.34
C PHE A 236 9.20 0.41 48.19
N GLY A 237 8.83 1.53 47.56
CA GLY A 237 8.32 2.75 48.22
C GLY A 237 7.15 2.54 49.18
N ASP A 238 6.30 1.52 48.98
CA ASP A 238 5.13 1.24 49.83
C ASP A 238 5.40 0.20 50.95
N TRP A 239 6.63 -0.31 51.07
CA TRP A 239 6.94 -1.38 52.03
C TRP A 239 7.16 -0.85 53.46
N ASN A 240 6.89 -1.70 54.46
CA ASN A 240 7.18 -1.39 55.87
C ASN A 240 8.70 -1.44 56.11
N ILE A 241 9.34 -0.26 56.16
CA ILE A 241 10.78 -0.09 56.34
C ILE A 241 11.01 0.92 57.46
N VAL A 242 11.84 0.55 58.44
CA VAL A 242 12.21 1.40 59.57
C VAL A 242 13.72 1.56 59.63
N CYS A 243 14.18 2.81 59.74
CA CYS A 243 15.61 3.14 59.78
C CYS A 243 16.01 3.66 61.17
N PHE A 244 17.05 3.07 61.74
CA PHE A 244 17.66 3.49 63.00
C PHE A 244 19.06 4.07 62.74
N TYR A 245 19.41 5.13 63.47
CA TYR A 245 20.71 5.79 63.38
C TYR A 245 21.34 6.08 64.74
N GLU A 246 22.66 6.28 64.76
CA GLU A 246 23.44 6.54 65.98
C GLU A 246 23.25 7.98 66.48
N ASN A 247 23.13 8.15 67.80
CA ASN A 247 23.07 9.48 68.44
C ASN A 247 24.39 9.90 69.11
N ILE A 248 25.29 8.94 69.38
CA ILE A 248 26.57 9.20 70.06
C ILE A 248 27.73 9.24 69.05
N VAL A 249 28.63 10.22 69.20
CA VAL A 249 29.80 10.39 68.34
C VAL A 249 30.98 9.57 68.86
N THR A 250 31.56 8.71 68.02
CA THR A 250 32.73 7.89 68.37
C THR A 250 34.03 8.70 68.34
N LYS A 251 34.91 8.47 69.33
CA LYS A 251 36.28 9.02 69.34
C LYS A 251 37.26 8.04 68.72
N TYR A 252 37.84 8.40 67.58
CA TYR A 252 38.94 7.67 66.93
C TYR A 252 40.24 8.45 67.16
N GLY A 253 40.93 8.18 68.27
CA GLY A 253 42.14 8.92 68.63
C GLY A 253 41.87 10.40 68.92
N LEU A 254 42.47 11.30 68.13
CA LEU A 254 42.31 12.77 68.25
C LEU A 254 41.06 13.33 67.52
N LEU A 255 40.33 12.49 66.77
CA LEU A 255 39.17 12.90 65.97
C LEU A 255 37.85 12.40 66.60
N LYS A 256 36.82 13.24 66.57
CA LYS A 256 35.43 12.88 66.88
C LYS A 256 34.65 12.83 65.56
N ALA A 257 34.07 11.69 65.21
CA ALA A 257 33.26 11.55 63.99
C ALA A 257 32.09 10.58 64.21
N GLN A 258 30.92 10.92 63.65
CA GLN A 258 29.83 9.96 63.46
C GLN A 258 30.17 9.11 62.22
N VAL A 259 29.96 7.80 62.31
CA VAL A 259 30.31 6.85 61.24
C VAL A 259 29.29 6.93 60.10
N VAL A 260 28.01 7.05 60.43
CA VAL A 260 26.93 7.27 59.46
C VAL A 260 26.06 8.40 59.96
N GLY A 261 26.21 9.59 59.36
CA GLY A 261 25.39 10.76 59.73
C GLY A 261 23.90 10.54 59.45
N PRO A 262 22.99 11.25 60.17
CA PRO A 262 21.54 11.04 60.06
C PRO A 262 21.05 11.03 58.61
N GLN A 263 21.48 12.01 57.79
CA GLN A 263 21.11 12.12 56.37
C GLN A 263 21.45 10.88 55.53
N SER A 264 22.55 10.19 55.83
CA SER A 264 22.94 8.96 55.12
C SER A 264 22.17 7.74 55.61
N ALA A 265 21.76 7.74 56.89
CA ALA A 265 20.89 6.72 57.48
C ALA A 265 19.39 6.94 57.20
N THR A 266 19.02 8.05 56.56
CA THR A 266 17.63 8.40 56.29
C THR A 266 17.13 7.86 54.95
N LEU A 267 15.91 7.34 54.99
CA LEU A 267 15.08 7.07 53.81
C LEU A 267 13.93 8.10 53.80
N LEU A 268 13.89 8.99 52.79
CA LEU A 268 12.77 9.91 52.52
C LEU A 268 11.39 9.20 52.58
N GLY A 269 10.49 9.69 53.42
CA GLY A 269 9.13 9.15 53.58
C GLY A 269 9.01 7.88 54.43
N LYS A 270 10.10 7.40 55.07
CA LYS A 270 10.10 6.24 55.98
C LYS A 270 10.23 6.67 57.44
N ARG A 271 9.82 5.79 58.36
CA ARG A 271 9.92 6.02 59.81
C ARG A 271 11.39 5.96 60.24
N MET A 272 11.79 6.93 61.06
CA MET A 272 13.18 7.12 61.49
C MET A 272 13.25 7.33 62.99
N MET A 273 14.18 6.63 63.65
CA MET A 273 14.37 6.68 65.10
C MET A 273 15.85 6.66 65.44
N PHE A 274 16.28 7.39 66.46
CA PHE A 274 17.65 7.32 66.95
C PHE A 274 17.77 6.29 68.08
N LEU A 275 18.96 5.70 68.20
CA LEU A 275 19.36 4.91 69.36
C LEU A 275 20.49 5.66 70.09
N ASP A 276 20.42 5.71 71.42
CA ASP A 276 21.42 6.37 72.28
C ASP A 276 22.66 5.47 72.42
N THR A 277 23.39 5.35 71.31
CA THR A 277 24.58 4.52 71.18
C THR A 277 25.45 5.02 70.02
N ASP A 278 26.66 4.50 69.91
CA ASP A 278 27.53 4.68 68.75
C ASP A 278 27.22 3.62 67.67
N HIS A 279 27.81 3.77 66.48
CA HIS A 279 27.58 2.86 65.34
C HIS A 279 27.79 1.38 65.65
N SER A 280 28.71 1.07 66.58
CA SER A 280 29.07 -0.29 66.97
C SER A 280 28.10 -0.90 67.98
N GLY A 281 27.29 -0.06 68.64
CA GLY A 281 26.26 -0.47 69.57
C GLY A 281 24.83 -0.48 68.99
N LEU A 282 24.62 -0.03 67.74
CA LEU A 282 23.31 -0.05 67.07
C LEU A 282 22.67 -1.45 66.96
N ASN A 283 23.47 -2.51 67.07
CA ASN A 283 23.06 -3.89 66.94
C ASN A 283 23.37 -4.75 68.18
N LYS A 284 23.64 -4.12 69.34
CA LYS A 284 24.03 -4.78 70.59
C LYS A 284 23.16 -4.33 71.76
N PHE A 285 22.37 -5.24 72.31
CA PHE A 285 21.46 -4.97 73.43
C PHE A 285 21.75 -5.87 74.63
N GLY A 286 21.69 -5.31 75.84
CA GLY A 286 22.17 -5.95 77.08
C GLY A 286 21.13 -6.78 77.84
N GLY A 287 19.84 -6.60 77.54
CA GLY A 287 18.75 -7.26 78.23
C GLY A 287 17.39 -6.71 77.83
N GLU A 288 16.33 -7.25 78.43
CA GLU A 288 14.94 -6.82 78.17
C GLU A 288 14.69 -5.35 78.54
N ASP A 289 15.40 -4.84 79.56
CA ASP A 289 15.33 -3.44 80.03
C ASP A 289 16.25 -2.47 79.25
N ASP A 290 16.95 -2.91 78.21
CA ASP A 290 17.82 -2.04 77.40
C ASP A 290 16.96 -1.02 76.63
N GLU A 291 17.11 0.28 76.94
CA GLU A 291 16.30 1.35 76.33
C GLU A 291 16.35 1.35 74.80
N ASN A 292 17.49 0.96 74.20
CA ASN A 292 17.60 0.90 72.75
C ASN A 292 16.89 -0.34 72.18
N PHE A 293 16.87 -1.47 72.91
CA PHE A 293 16.10 -2.64 72.52
C PHE A 293 14.59 -2.38 72.57
N LEU A 294 14.12 -1.69 73.62
CA LEU A 294 12.73 -1.29 73.79
C LEU A 294 12.24 -0.35 72.67
N ARG A 295 13.13 0.34 71.95
CA ARG A 295 12.80 1.14 70.75
C ARG A 295 12.71 0.31 69.48
N VAL A 296 13.47 -0.78 69.36
CA VAL A 296 13.50 -1.65 68.17
C VAL A 296 12.41 -2.73 68.22
N LEU A 297 12.14 -3.27 69.41
CA LEU A 297 11.22 -4.39 69.61
C LEU A 297 9.78 -4.16 69.09
N PRO A 298 9.14 -2.99 69.31
CA PRO A 298 7.78 -2.73 68.80
C PRO A 298 7.68 -2.82 67.28
N GLU A 299 8.74 -2.45 66.56
CA GLU A 299 8.76 -2.52 65.09
C GLU A 299 8.91 -3.97 64.60
N ILE A 300 9.72 -4.78 65.29
CA ILE A 300 9.82 -6.22 65.03
C ILE A 300 8.47 -6.90 65.28
N LEU A 301 7.83 -6.60 66.42
CA LEU A 301 6.49 -7.11 66.76
C LEU A 301 5.47 -6.78 65.68
N SER A 302 5.38 -5.51 65.27
CA SER A 302 4.46 -5.06 64.23
C SER A 302 4.67 -5.78 62.88
N MET A 303 5.94 -5.97 62.47
CA MET A 303 6.27 -6.66 61.22
C MET A 303 5.98 -8.17 61.29
N VAL A 304 6.10 -8.79 62.46
CA VAL A 304 5.78 -10.20 62.68
C VAL A 304 4.27 -10.43 62.70
N GLU A 305 3.51 -9.67 63.48
CA GLU A 305 2.06 -9.80 63.62
C GLU A 305 1.32 -9.49 62.29
N GLY A 306 1.73 -8.42 61.60
CA GLY A 306 1.16 -8.03 60.31
C GLY A 306 1.71 -8.80 59.10
N GLY A 307 2.75 -9.61 59.30
CA GLY A 307 3.52 -10.20 58.22
C GLY A 307 2.73 -11.18 57.36
N ALA A 308 1.92 -12.06 57.97
CA ALA A 308 1.12 -13.05 57.25
C ALA A 308 0.09 -12.39 56.32
N SER A 309 -0.61 -11.36 56.80
CA SER A 309 -1.57 -10.58 56.01
C SER A 309 -0.88 -9.85 54.85
N THR A 310 0.25 -9.20 55.14
CA THR A 310 1.04 -8.45 54.14
C THR A 310 1.50 -9.37 53.00
N VAL A 311 2.03 -10.54 53.34
CA VAL A 311 2.56 -11.50 52.36
C VAL A 311 1.42 -12.19 51.60
N ALA A 312 0.33 -12.57 52.27
CA ALA A 312 -0.85 -13.14 51.61
C ALA A 312 -1.47 -12.17 50.59
N ASN A 313 -1.57 -10.87 50.92
CA ASN A 313 -2.05 -9.85 49.98
C ASN A 313 -1.12 -9.73 48.76
N ARG A 314 0.20 -9.74 48.97
CA ARG A 314 1.20 -9.65 47.89
C ARG A 314 1.14 -10.85 46.94
N HIS A 315 1.00 -12.07 47.48
CA HIS A 315 0.84 -13.29 46.68
C HIS A 315 -0.53 -13.37 46.00
N ARG A 316 -1.62 -12.86 46.60
CA ARG A 316 -2.92 -12.69 45.91
C ARG A 316 -2.80 -11.74 44.71
N THR A 317 -2.11 -10.61 44.86
CA THR A 317 -1.86 -9.69 43.74
C THR A 317 -0.99 -10.28 42.63
N LYS A 318 -0.16 -11.32 42.91
CA LYS A 318 0.59 -12.07 41.89
C LYS A 318 -0.37 -12.89 41.01
N SER A 319 -1.37 -13.53 41.61
CA SER A 319 -2.38 -14.33 40.88
C SER A 319 -3.39 -13.45 40.12
N SER A 320 -3.67 -12.23 40.60
CA SER A 320 -4.62 -11.30 39.97
C SER A 320 -4.01 -10.36 38.91
N ARG A 321 -2.72 -10.51 38.57
CA ARG A 321 -1.96 -9.59 37.70
C ARG A 321 -1.72 -10.07 36.27
N LEU A 322 -2.36 -11.14 35.81
CA LEU A 322 -2.55 -11.28 34.36
C LEU A 322 -3.59 -10.21 33.96
N PRO A 323 -3.21 -9.14 33.23
CA PRO A 323 -4.17 -8.13 32.83
C PRO A 323 -5.25 -8.83 32.01
N LYS A 324 -6.53 -8.61 32.35
CA LYS A 324 -7.59 -8.97 31.40
C LYS A 324 -7.28 -8.23 30.09
N PRO A 325 -7.26 -8.93 28.95
CA PRO A 325 -6.98 -8.31 27.66
C PRO A 325 -7.98 -7.17 27.41
N LEU A 326 -7.48 -5.96 27.17
CA LEU A 326 -8.32 -4.81 26.87
C LEU A 326 -8.70 -4.83 25.39
N LYS A 327 -9.97 -4.52 25.10
CA LYS A 327 -10.48 -4.40 23.73
C LYS A 327 -11.03 -3.01 23.52
N VAL A 328 -10.21 -2.15 22.90
CA VAL A 328 -10.62 -0.80 22.50
C VAL A 328 -10.83 -0.83 20.99
N LEU A 329 -11.96 -1.40 20.57
CA LEU A 329 -12.35 -1.53 19.17
C LEU A 329 -13.50 -0.58 18.83
N PRO A 330 -13.52 0.01 17.63
CA PRO A 330 -14.59 0.91 17.20
C PRO A 330 -15.86 0.16 16.81
N PHE A 331 -15.75 -1.12 16.44
CA PHE A 331 -16.83 -1.95 15.90
C PHE A 331 -16.77 -3.37 16.47
N GLY A 332 -17.91 -4.06 16.48
CA GLY A 332 -17.97 -5.51 16.75
C GLY A 332 -17.47 -6.35 15.56
N ARG A 333 -17.23 -7.64 15.78
CA ARG A 333 -16.78 -8.56 14.71
C ARG A 333 -17.82 -8.63 13.59
N ASN A 334 -17.38 -8.47 12.35
CA ASN A 334 -18.22 -8.60 11.17
C ASN A 334 -18.49 -10.09 10.89
N LYS A 335 -19.71 -10.56 11.19
CA LYS A 335 -20.13 -11.95 10.94
C LYS A 335 -20.30 -12.28 9.45
N ASP A 336 -20.49 -11.26 8.63
CA ASP A 336 -20.67 -11.39 7.19
C ASP A 336 -19.37 -11.14 6.42
N PHE A 337 -18.21 -11.14 7.08
CA PHE A 337 -16.93 -10.99 6.41
C PHE A 337 -16.70 -12.14 5.41
N VAL A 338 -16.19 -11.81 4.22
CA VAL A 338 -16.01 -12.75 3.10
C VAL A 338 -14.58 -12.67 2.57
N GLY A 339 -13.96 -13.84 2.36
CA GLY A 339 -12.70 -13.98 1.63
C GLY A 339 -11.46 -13.44 2.35
N ARG A 340 -10.47 -13.01 1.55
CA ARG A 340 -9.20 -12.39 1.97
C ARG A 340 -8.30 -13.26 2.86
N GLN A 341 -8.47 -14.58 2.79
CA GLN A 341 -7.77 -15.51 3.68
C GLN A 341 -6.25 -15.48 3.47
N SER A 342 -5.76 -15.30 2.25
CA SER A 342 -4.33 -15.22 1.97
C SER A 342 -3.69 -13.99 2.59
N GLN A 343 -4.35 -12.83 2.50
CA GLN A 343 -3.91 -11.57 3.11
C GLN A 343 -3.98 -11.65 4.64
N LEU A 344 -5.07 -12.20 5.19
CA LEU A 344 -5.23 -12.41 6.64
C LEU A 344 -4.17 -13.35 7.21
N ASN A 345 -3.91 -14.49 6.55
CA ASN A 345 -2.86 -15.42 6.98
C ASN A 345 -1.49 -14.75 7.00
N ARG A 346 -1.18 -13.93 5.99
CA ARG A 346 0.07 -13.17 5.93
C ARG A 346 0.15 -12.12 7.03
N LEU A 347 -0.93 -11.36 7.28
CA LEU A 347 -1.00 -10.39 8.38
C LEU A 347 -0.78 -11.04 9.74
N VAL A 348 -1.54 -12.10 10.03
CA VAL A 348 -1.43 -12.84 11.28
C VAL A 348 -0.02 -13.37 11.46
N LYS A 349 0.60 -13.94 10.42
CA LYS A 349 1.99 -14.42 10.46
C LYS A 349 2.99 -13.31 10.78
N VAL A 350 2.83 -12.11 10.22
CA VAL A 350 3.73 -10.97 10.46
C VAL A 350 3.53 -10.38 11.86
N LEU A 351 2.29 -10.31 12.35
CA LEU A 351 1.93 -9.63 13.59
C LEU A 351 1.94 -10.56 14.83
N HIS A 352 1.99 -11.88 14.65
CA HIS A 352 2.03 -12.85 15.74
C HIS A 352 3.49 -13.13 16.15
N THR A 353 3.86 -12.64 17.33
CA THR A 353 5.25 -12.50 17.81
C THR A 353 5.89 -13.74 18.46
N ASP A 354 5.39 -14.95 18.22
CA ASP A 354 5.88 -16.14 18.95
C ASP A 354 7.33 -16.56 18.62
N ASN A 355 8.00 -15.93 17.65
CA ASN A 355 9.31 -16.40 17.17
C ASN A 355 10.20 -15.33 16.48
N MET A 356 10.21 -14.06 16.93
CA MET A 356 11.05 -13.03 16.28
C MET A 356 11.95 -12.28 17.27
N GLU A 357 13.14 -11.94 16.75
CA GLU A 357 14.22 -11.13 17.30
C GLU A 357 13.71 -9.80 17.93
N GLU A 358 14.58 -9.10 18.66
CA GLU A 358 14.35 -7.92 19.53
C GLU A 358 13.61 -6.68 18.91
N ASP A 359 12.57 -6.84 18.09
CA ASP A 359 11.86 -5.78 17.34
C ASP A 359 10.33 -5.76 17.59
N CYS A 360 9.68 -4.66 17.23
CA CYS A 360 8.24 -4.42 17.33
C CYS A 360 7.59 -4.49 15.93
N PRO A 361 6.98 -5.63 15.53
CA PRO A 361 6.54 -5.83 14.15
C PRO A 361 5.54 -4.78 13.66
N ARG A 362 5.77 -4.31 12.44
CA ARG A 362 4.88 -3.38 11.73
C ARG A 362 4.41 -3.98 10.42
N ALA A 363 3.12 -3.81 10.12
CA ALA A 363 2.53 -4.14 8.83
C ALA A 363 1.63 -3.02 8.34
N ALA A 364 1.48 -2.87 7.02
CA ALA A 364 0.57 -1.88 6.43
C ALA A 364 -0.31 -2.52 5.34
N LEU A 365 -1.61 -2.25 5.41
CA LEU A 365 -2.57 -2.56 4.36
C LEU A 365 -2.73 -1.34 3.46
N VAL A 366 -2.43 -1.51 2.17
CA VAL A 366 -2.53 -0.46 1.15
C VAL A 366 -3.54 -0.84 0.07
N GLY A 367 -4.29 0.13 -0.44
CA GLY A 367 -5.24 -0.08 -1.53
C GLY A 367 -6.25 1.05 -1.67
N LEU A 368 -7.07 1.03 -2.71
CA LEU A 368 -8.05 2.08 -3.01
C LEU A 368 -9.06 2.29 -1.85
N GLY A 369 -9.67 3.48 -1.77
CA GLY A 369 -10.83 3.69 -0.90
C GLY A 369 -11.94 2.68 -1.20
N GLY A 370 -12.51 2.05 -0.17
CA GLY A 370 -13.61 1.09 -0.33
C GLY A 370 -13.23 -0.38 -0.62
N VAL A 371 -11.94 -0.73 -0.73
CA VAL A 371 -11.50 -2.14 -0.95
C VAL A 371 -11.60 -3.03 0.31
N GLY A 372 -11.96 -2.46 1.46
CA GLY A 372 -12.20 -3.22 2.69
C GLY A 372 -11.04 -3.28 3.70
N LYS A 373 -9.98 -2.48 3.56
CA LYS A 373 -8.80 -2.48 4.46
C LYS A 373 -9.16 -2.45 5.95
N THR A 374 -10.03 -1.53 6.35
CA THR A 374 -10.52 -1.39 7.74
C THR A 374 -11.20 -2.67 8.25
N GLN A 375 -11.96 -3.37 7.41
CA GLN A 375 -12.60 -4.63 7.76
C GLN A 375 -11.60 -5.78 7.87
N ILE A 376 -10.58 -5.81 7.01
CA ILE A 376 -9.48 -6.79 7.08
C ILE A 376 -8.67 -6.60 8.38
N ALA A 377 -8.35 -5.35 8.73
CA ALA A 377 -7.65 -5.03 9.96
C ALA A 377 -8.46 -5.45 11.21
N LEU A 378 -9.76 -5.21 11.19
CA LEU A 378 -10.67 -5.62 12.26
C LEU A 378 -10.75 -7.15 12.38
N GLU A 379 -10.92 -7.88 11.28
CA GLU A 379 -10.95 -9.35 11.31
C GLU A 379 -9.60 -9.94 11.76
N CYS A 380 -8.49 -9.33 11.35
CA CYS A 380 -7.15 -9.69 11.85
C CYS A 380 -7.04 -9.55 13.38
N ALA A 381 -7.57 -8.46 13.95
CA ALA A 381 -7.59 -8.29 15.41
C ALA A 381 -8.35 -9.41 16.14
N PHE A 382 -9.51 -9.81 15.61
CA PHE A 382 -10.29 -10.91 16.19
C PHE A 382 -9.59 -12.26 16.06
N GLN A 383 -8.93 -12.53 14.93
CA GLN A 383 -8.15 -13.75 14.74
C GLN A 383 -6.93 -13.80 15.69
N LEU A 384 -6.18 -12.71 15.80
CA LEU A 384 -5.05 -12.64 16.73
C LEU A 384 -5.47 -12.81 18.19
N GLN A 385 -6.61 -12.26 18.60
CA GLN A 385 -7.16 -12.51 19.95
C GLN A 385 -7.61 -13.95 20.15
N SER A 386 -8.06 -14.66 19.10
CA SER A 386 -8.42 -16.08 19.20
C SER A 386 -7.18 -16.97 19.37
N ILE A 387 -6.07 -16.60 18.72
CA ILE A 387 -4.77 -17.30 18.82
C ILE A 387 -4.07 -16.95 20.13
N SER A 388 -4.12 -15.68 20.54
CA SER A 388 -3.49 -15.15 21.75
C SER A 388 -4.54 -14.44 22.61
N PRO A 389 -5.29 -15.18 23.47
CA PRO A 389 -6.34 -14.61 24.31
C PRO A 389 -5.85 -13.53 25.28
N THR A 390 -4.56 -13.47 25.56
CA THR A 390 -3.93 -12.45 26.43
C THR A 390 -3.56 -11.15 25.71
N CYS A 391 -3.73 -11.08 24.38
CA CYS A 391 -3.37 -9.91 23.58
C CYS A 391 -4.43 -8.80 23.69
N SER A 392 -4.02 -7.62 24.16
CA SER A 392 -4.86 -6.41 24.16
C SER A 392 -4.88 -5.77 22.77
N VAL A 393 -6.02 -5.22 22.33
CA VAL A 393 -6.11 -4.53 21.03
C VAL A 393 -6.56 -3.10 21.23
N PHE A 394 -5.80 -2.17 20.65
CA PHE A 394 -6.04 -0.74 20.69
C PHE A 394 -6.24 -0.19 19.28
N TRP A 395 -7.34 0.53 19.07
CA TRP A 395 -7.66 1.13 17.78
C TRP A 395 -7.47 2.64 17.82
N VAL A 396 -6.72 3.16 16.85
CA VAL A 396 -6.40 4.58 16.70
C VAL A 396 -6.88 5.04 15.33
N ARG A 397 -7.84 5.97 15.30
CA ARG A 397 -8.26 6.61 14.05
C ARG A 397 -7.30 7.76 13.73
N ALA A 398 -6.63 7.69 12.60
CA ALA A 398 -5.62 8.66 12.17
C ALA A 398 -6.09 9.51 10.97
N SER A 399 -7.40 9.70 10.81
CA SER A 399 -7.99 10.51 9.74
C SER A 399 -7.62 12.00 9.86
N ASP A 400 -7.43 12.48 11.09
CA ASP A 400 -6.95 13.82 11.42
C ASP A 400 -6.29 13.85 12.81
N THR A 401 -5.64 14.96 13.16
CA THR A 401 -4.91 15.08 14.44
C THR A 401 -5.82 14.99 15.66
N THR A 402 -7.04 15.52 15.56
CA THR A 402 -8.03 15.49 16.65
C THR A 402 -8.49 14.07 16.94
N SER A 403 -8.78 13.29 15.88
CA SER A 403 -9.20 11.89 16.00
C SER A 403 -8.10 11.03 16.61
N PHE A 404 -6.85 11.29 16.24
CA PHE A 404 -5.68 10.60 16.78
C PHE A 404 -5.50 10.89 18.28
N GLU A 405 -5.59 12.16 18.69
CA GLU A 405 -5.46 12.57 20.09
C GLU A 405 -6.59 12.03 20.97
N SER A 406 -7.83 12.06 20.46
CA SER A 406 -8.98 11.47 21.17
C SER A 406 -8.76 9.97 21.41
N ALA A 407 -8.28 9.23 20.42
CA ALA A 407 -8.03 7.80 20.55
C ALA A 407 -6.93 7.50 21.60
N TYR A 408 -5.84 8.27 21.60
CA TYR A 408 -4.79 8.14 22.62
C TYR A 408 -5.31 8.47 24.04
N ARG A 409 -6.17 9.49 24.19
CA ARG A 409 -6.84 9.77 25.47
C ARG A 409 -7.69 8.59 25.95
N ASP A 410 -8.44 7.96 25.05
CA ASP A 410 -9.28 6.81 25.40
C ASP A 410 -8.45 5.58 25.77
N ILE A 411 -7.37 5.30 25.03
CA ILE A 411 -6.40 4.24 25.39
C ILE A 411 -5.82 4.51 26.78
N GLY A 412 -5.38 5.73 27.05
CA GLY A 412 -4.86 6.11 28.36
C GLY A 412 -5.87 5.88 29.48
N ARG A 413 -7.13 6.28 29.28
CA ARG A 413 -8.22 6.07 30.27
C ARG A 413 -8.43 4.58 30.56
N GLN A 414 -8.44 3.74 29.53
CA GLN A 414 -8.63 2.29 29.65
C GLN A 414 -7.45 1.61 30.36
N LEU A 415 -6.21 2.06 30.08
CA LEU A 415 -4.99 1.63 30.76
C LEU A 415 -4.85 2.21 32.18
N LYS A 416 -5.72 3.16 32.57
CA LYS A 416 -5.69 3.86 33.87
C LYS A 416 -4.34 4.53 34.16
N ILE A 417 -3.74 5.16 33.13
CA ILE A 417 -2.41 5.78 33.27
C ILE A 417 -2.49 6.97 34.25
N PRO A 418 -1.62 7.04 35.29
CA PRO A 418 -1.56 8.17 36.20
C PRO A 418 -1.23 9.49 35.47
N GLY A 419 -1.82 10.61 35.90
CA GLY A 419 -1.54 11.93 35.33
C GLY A 419 -2.42 12.36 34.14
N LEU A 420 -3.32 11.50 33.64
CA LEU A 420 -4.25 11.85 32.54
C LEU A 420 -5.27 12.96 32.86
N LYS A 421 -5.46 13.28 34.15
CA LYS A 421 -6.38 14.34 34.60
C LYS A 421 -5.74 15.72 34.63
N ASP A 422 -4.43 15.83 34.39
CA ASP A 422 -3.76 17.11 34.26
C ASP A 422 -3.95 17.61 32.82
N ASP A 423 -4.60 18.76 32.66
CA ASP A 423 -4.88 19.38 31.36
C ASP A 423 -3.60 19.71 30.57
N LYS A 424 -2.44 19.81 31.25
CA LYS A 424 -1.13 20.06 30.64
C LYS A 424 -0.33 18.79 30.33
N ALA A 425 -0.83 17.60 30.67
CA ALA A 425 -0.10 16.36 30.43
C ALA A 425 -0.03 16.00 28.94
N ASP A 426 1.17 15.65 28.45
CA ASP A 426 1.34 15.07 27.12
C ASP A 426 0.85 13.61 27.11
N VAL A 427 -0.45 13.45 26.89
CA VAL A 427 -1.14 12.16 26.85
C VAL A 427 -0.49 11.19 25.85
N LYS A 428 -0.01 11.70 24.71
CA LYS A 428 0.59 10.87 23.66
C LYS A 428 1.88 10.22 24.16
N ARG A 429 2.75 10.99 24.84
CA ARG A 429 3.95 10.43 25.50
C ARG A 429 3.62 9.45 26.62
N LEU A 430 2.61 9.74 27.44
CA LEU A 430 2.24 8.85 28.54
C LEU A 430 1.78 7.47 28.04
N VAL A 431 0.93 7.44 27.00
CA VAL A 431 0.49 6.19 26.37
C VAL A 431 1.64 5.45 25.71
N LYS A 432 2.51 6.16 24.97
CA LYS A 432 3.72 5.58 24.38
C LYS A 432 4.57 4.89 25.44
N THR A 433 4.90 5.60 26.52
CA THR A 433 5.73 5.06 27.61
C THR A 433 5.08 3.85 28.26
N SER A 434 3.76 3.87 28.50
CA SER A 434 3.06 2.74 29.10
C SER A 434 3.07 1.50 28.19
N LEU A 435 2.74 1.64 26.90
CA LEU A 435 2.71 0.51 25.96
C LEU A 435 4.12 -0.03 25.64
N SER A 436 5.15 0.79 25.80
CA SER A 436 6.55 0.36 25.67
C SER A 436 7.07 -0.47 26.85
N GLN A 437 6.37 -0.54 27.98
CA GLN A 437 6.78 -1.39 29.11
C GLN A 437 6.33 -2.85 28.91
N GLU A 438 7.22 -3.81 29.17
CA GLU A 438 6.89 -5.24 29.14
C GLU A 438 5.79 -5.63 30.14
N SER A 439 5.63 -4.87 31.23
CA SER A 439 4.59 -5.05 32.23
C SER A 439 3.17 -4.92 31.67
N THR A 440 3.00 -4.27 30.52
CA THR A 440 1.72 -4.12 29.82
C THR A 440 1.26 -5.43 29.16
N GLY A 441 2.18 -6.38 28.92
CA GLY A 441 1.89 -7.64 28.24
C GLY A 441 1.71 -7.46 26.73
N ARG A 442 1.15 -8.48 26.06
CA ARG A 442 1.01 -8.46 24.60
C ARG A 442 -0.07 -7.49 24.14
N TRP A 443 0.23 -6.74 23.08
CA TRP A 443 -0.74 -5.82 22.49
C TRP A 443 -0.60 -5.65 20.97
N LEU A 444 -1.70 -5.30 20.32
CA LEU A 444 -1.77 -4.87 18.93
C LEU A 444 -2.36 -3.46 18.86
N MET A 445 -1.68 -2.54 18.19
CA MET A 445 -2.18 -1.21 17.88
C MET A 445 -2.55 -1.13 16.40
N ILE A 446 -3.81 -0.82 16.10
CA ILE A 446 -4.29 -0.61 14.72
C ILE A 446 -4.45 0.89 14.49
N ILE A 447 -3.74 1.42 13.50
CA ILE A 447 -3.79 2.82 13.07
C ILE A 447 -4.55 2.88 11.76
N ASP A 448 -5.82 3.27 11.84
CA ASP A 448 -6.77 3.25 10.73
C ASP A 448 -6.86 4.60 10.02
N ASN A 449 -6.91 4.59 8.68
CA ASN A 449 -6.93 5.77 7.80
C ASN A 449 -5.71 6.70 7.97
N ALA A 450 -4.51 6.14 8.05
CA ALA A 450 -3.25 6.89 8.06
C ALA A 450 -2.89 7.37 6.63
N ASP A 451 -3.76 8.20 6.05
CA ASP A 451 -3.66 8.68 4.68
C ASP A 451 -2.80 9.97 4.58
N ASP A 452 -2.75 10.79 5.63
CA ASP A 452 -1.98 12.06 5.64
C ASP A 452 -0.50 11.81 6.03
N PHE A 453 0.35 11.71 5.00
CA PHE A 453 1.79 11.56 5.19
C PHE A 453 2.43 12.74 5.94
N LYS A 454 1.96 13.98 5.73
CA LYS A 454 2.56 15.19 6.32
C LYS A 454 2.31 15.22 7.83
N MET A 455 1.12 14.81 8.28
CA MET A 455 0.80 14.67 9.72
C MET A 455 1.75 13.73 10.46
N PHE A 456 2.31 12.72 9.78
CA PHE A 456 3.25 11.75 10.37
C PHE A 456 4.74 12.07 10.18
N TYR A 457 5.13 13.01 9.31
CA TYR A 457 6.57 13.28 9.03
C TYR A 457 6.96 14.77 9.00
N ASN A 458 6.04 15.68 8.68
CA ASN A 458 6.29 17.11 8.60
C ASN A 458 5.45 17.84 9.66
N GLY A 459 5.98 17.95 10.88
CA GLY A 459 5.34 18.74 11.92
C GLY A 459 5.19 20.20 11.51
N ASN A 460 3.98 20.75 11.53
CA ASN A 460 3.80 22.20 11.46
C ASN A 460 4.39 22.81 12.75
N ASN A 461 5.54 23.46 12.64
CA ASN A 461 6.31 24.07 13.74
C ASN A 461 5.59 25.18 14.52
N ASN A 462 4.32 25.47 14.25
CA ASN A 462 3.61 26.60 14.86
C ASN A 462 2.82 26.27 16.13
N ASN A 463 2.53 24.99 16.45
CA ASN A 463 1.65 24.62 17.58
C ASN A 463 2.23 23.65 18.62
N GLY A 464 3.55 23.37 18.61
CA GLY A 464 4.17 22.52 19.64
C GLY A 464 3.78 21.03 19.60
N SER A 465 3.02 20.58 18.60
CA SER A 465 2.74 19.16 18.36
C SER A 465 3.92 18.51 17.62
N GLY A 466 4.66 17.62 18.28
CA GLY A 466 5.70 16.81 17.63
C GLY A 466 5.15 15.90 16.52
N VAL A 467 6.04 15.35 15.72
CA VAL A 467 5.73 14.43 14.62
C VAL A 467 5.01 13.19 15.16
N LEU A 468 3.83 12.81 14.62
CA LEU A 468 3.03 11.72 15.22
C LEU A 468 3.73 10.35 15.26
N LEU A 469 4.66 10.11 14.34
CA LEU A 469 5.49 8.91 14.33
C LEU A 469 6.31 8.74 15.61
N GLU A 470 6.72 9.86 16.24
CA GLU A 470 7.50 9.85 17.49
C GLU A 470 6.69 9.34 18.68
N TYR A 471 5.36 9.33 18.58
CA TYR A 471 4.45 8.89 19.63
C TYR A 471 4.02 7.42 19.49
N LEU A 472 4.55 6.71 18.50
CA LEU A 472 4.33 5.28 18.35
C LEU A 472 5.11 4.49 19.42
N PRO A 473 4.47 3.56 20.14
CA PRO A 473 5.15 2.70 21.10
C PRO A 473 6.06 1.68 20.42
N PHE A 474 7.03 1.20 21.19
CA PHE A 474 7.94 0.12 20.81
C PHE A 474 8.00 -0.91 21.94
N SER A 475 7.72 -2.17 21.64
CA SER A 475 7.81 -3.30 22.58
C SER A 475 7.95 -4.60 21.79
N THR A 476 8.76 -5.54 22.28
CA THR A 476 8.88 -6.91 21.73
C THR A 476 7.60 -7.74 21.91
N LEU A 477 6.72 -7.32 22.82
CA LEU A 477 5.39 -7.89 23.03
C LEU A 477 4.29 -7.12 22.25
N GLY A 478 4.67 -6.09 21.50
CA GLY A 478 3.75 -5.21 20.78
C GLY A 478 3.85 -5.34 19.26
N ALA A 479 2.75 -5.12 18.55
CA ALA A 479 2.73 -5.02 17.09
C ALA A 479 1.85 -3.85 16.61
N ILE A 480 2.16 -3.28 15.44
CA ILE A 480 1.42 -2.15 14.85
C ILE A 480 0.94 -2.49 13.44
N LEU A 481 -0.35 -2.28 13.18
CA LEU A 481 -0.97 -2.43 11.86
C LEU A 481 -1.50 -1.09 11.36
N PHE A 482 -1.09 -0.68 10.17
CA PHE A 482 -1.58 0.53 9.50
C PHE A 482 -2.59 0.18 8.41
N THR A 483 -3.61 1.03 8.23
CA THR A 483 -4.39 1.06 6.99
C THR A 483 -4.19 2.42 6.31
N THR A 484 -3.89 2.41 5.01
CA THR A 484 -3.67 3.64 4.24
C THR A 484 -4.02 3.45 2.78
N ARG A 485 -4.35 4.54 2.09
CA ARG A 485 -4.51 4.60 0.63
C ARG A 485 -3.20 4.93 -0.08
N ASP A 486 -2.21 5.43 0.65
CA ASP A 486 -0.95 5.88 0.10
C ASP A 486 0.13 4.79 0.25
N ARG A 487 0.60 4.28 -0.89
CA ARG A 487 1.66 3.28 -0.94
C ARG A 487 3.00 3.81 -0.42
N GLU A 488 3.33 5.07 -0.69
CA GLU A 488 4.56 5.66 -0.19
C GLU A 488 4.55 5.73 1.34
N ALA A 489 3.42 6.17 1.90
CA ALA A 489 3.20 6.17 3.34
C ALA A 489 3.29 4.75 3.92
N ALA A 490 2.62 3.76 3.31
CA ALA A 490 2.65 2.36 3.73
C ALA A 490 4.09 1.79 3.81
N THR A 491 4.90 2.02 2.78
CA THR A 491 6.30 1.57 2.74
C THR A 491 7.13 2.23 3.83
N LYS A 492 6.89 3.51 4.13
CA LYS A 492 7.60 4.19 5.22
C LYS A 492 7.12 3.74 6.61
N TYR A 493 5.86 3.34 6.76
CA TYR A 493 5.33 2.85 8.05
C TYR A 493 5.76 1.42 8.38
N ALA A 494 5.80 0.53 7.38
CA ALA A 494 5.96 -0.92 7.59
C ALA A 494 7.15 -1.55 6.84
N GLY A 495 7.94 -0.76 6.11
CA GLY A 495 9.08 -1.27 5.34
C GLY A 495 8.65 -2.30 4.29
N ILE A 496 9.17 -3.52 4.40
CA ILE A 496 8.86 -4.64 3.49
C ILE A 496 7.49 -5.30 3.77
N ASN A 497 6.88 -5.03 4.92
CA ASN A 497 5.63 -5.67 5.36
C ASN A 497 4.38 -4.92 4.87
N VAL A 498 4.40 -4.50 3.61
CA VAL A 498 3.26 -3.89 2.92
C VAL A 498 2.46 -4.98 2.22
N ILE A 499 1.15 -4.98 2.44
CA ILE A 499 0.20 -5.92 1.85
C ILE A 499 -0.79 -5.12 0.99
N ASP A 500 -0.70 -5.36 -0.31
CA ASP A 500 -1.60 -4.80 -1.31
C ASP A 500 -2.97 -5.48 -1.25
N ILE A 501 -4.00 -4.65 -1.08
CA ILE A 501 -5.40 -5.06 -1.10
C ILE A 501 -6.02 -4.57 -2.41
N ASP A 502 -6.18 -5.51 -3.33
CA ASP A 502 -6.88 -5.31 -4.59
C ASP A 502 -8.41 -5.49 -4.42
N LYS A 503 -9.19 -5.35 -5.48
CA LYS A 503 -10.61 -5.73 -5.54
C LYS A 503 -10.84 -7.20 -5.17
N MET A 504 -12.09 -7.56 -4.88
CA MET A 504 -12.45 -8.95 -4.61
C MET A 504 -12.37 -9.78 -5.89
N ASP A 505 -12.12 -11.08 -5.77
CA ASP A 505 -12.30 -12.00 -6.89
C ASP A 505 -13.79 -12.30 -7.15
N ASP A 506 -14.11 -12.94 -8.27
CA ASP A 506 -15.50 -13.22 -8.68
C ASP A 506 -16.27 -14.00 -7.60
N THR A 507 -15.61 -14.97 -6.96
CA THR A 507 -16.16 -15.82 -5.89
C THR A 507 -16.46 -15.00 -4.64
N GLU A 508 -15.46 -14.25 -4.16
CA GLU A 508 -15.56 -13.37 -3.00
C GLU A 508 -16.66 -12.31 -3.19
N SER A 509 -16.72 -11.71 -4.37
CA SER A 509 -17.68 -10.65 -4.72
C SER A 509 -19.11 -11.16 -4.72
N ARG A 510 -19.31 -12.34 -5.32
CA ARG A 510 -20.62 -12.98 -5.41
C ARG A 510 -21.11 -13.40 -4.02
N GLU A 511 -20.23 -13.97 -3.21
CA GLU A 511 -20.56 -14.34 -1.84
C GLU A 511 -20.88 -13.11 -0.97
N LEU A 512 -20.14 -12.01 -1.12
CA LEU A 512 -20.45 -10.76 -0.41
C LEU A 512 -21.83 -10.22 -0.80
N LEU A 513 -22.14 -10.16 -2.10
CA LEU A 513 -23.47 -9.77 -2.59
C LEU A 513 -24.54 -10.70 -2.02
N GLN A 514 -24.28 -12.01 -2.01
CA GLN A 514 -25.20 -13.02 -1.48
C GLN A 514 -25.51 -12.85 -0.01
N ARG A 515 -24.51 -12.61 0.82
CA ARG A 515 -24.75 -12.40 2.25
C ARG A 515 -25.50 -11.10 2.49
N SER A 516 -25.27 -10.08 1.68
CA SER A 516 -25.81 -8.72 1.85
C SER A 516 -27.25 -8.53 1.38
N LEU A 517 -27.75 -9.35 0.44
CA LEU A 517 -29.13 -9.28 -0.04
C LEU A 517 -30.12 -9.93 0.93
N GLN A 518 -31.27 -9.30 1.16
CA GLN A 518 -32.37 -9.89 1.93
C GLN A 518 -33.12 -10.92 1.08
N ASN A 519 -33.41 -10.60 -0.18
CA ASN A 519 -33.99 -11.54 -1.14
C ASN A 519 -32.89 -12.37 -1.83
N LYS A 520 -32.72 -13.62 -1.41
CA LYS A 520 -31.68 -14.51 -1.96
C LYS A 520 -31.97 -15.01 -3.38
N GLN A 521 -33.22 -14.92 -3.86
CA GLN A 521 -33.60 -15.35 -5.21
C GLN A 521 -32.98 -14.47 -6.30
N LEU A 522 -32.62 -13.23 -5.97
CA LEU A 522 -31.96 -12.30 -6.91
C LEU A 522 -30.60 -12.82 -7.42
N ILE A 523 -30.02 -13.84 -6.79
CA ILE A 523 -28.73 -14.44 -7.20
C ILE A 523 -28.87 -15.58 -8.21
N GLU A 524 -30.08 -16.08 -8.42
CA GLU A 524 -30.35 -17.16 -9.36
C GLU A 524 -30.08 -16.70 -10.81
N ASP A 525 -30.29 -15.42 -11.11
CA ASP A 525 -29.89 -14.80 -12.36
C ASP A 525 -28.36 -14.57 -12.40
N LYS A 526 -27.64 -15.61 -12.83
CA LYS A 526 -26.18 -15.61 -12.92
C LYS A 526 -25.63 -14.53 -13.85
N ASP A 527 -26.35 -14.22 -14.93
CA ASP A 527 -25.87 -13.29 -15.96
C ASP A 527 -25.99 -11.85 -15.47
N SER A 528 -27.12 -11.48 -14.87
CA SER A 528 -27.30 -10.16 -14.24
C SER A 528 -26.36 -9.96 -13.06
N VAL A 529 -26.15 -10.98 -12.22
CA VAL A 529 -25.17 -10.92 -11.12
C VAL A 529 -23.76 -10.69 -11.65
N THR A 530 -23.34 -11.46 -12.66
CA THR A 530 -22.01 -11.33 -13.25
C THR A 530 -21.82 -9.95 -13.86
N THR A 531 -22.84 -9.43 -14.53
CA THR A 531 -22.85 -8.09 -15.13
C THR A 531 -22.75 -7.01 -14.06
N LEU A 532 -23.57 -7.08 -13.00
CA LEU A 532 -23.53 -6.15 -11.88
C LEU A 532 -22.15 -6.13 -11.19
N LEU A 533 -21.59 -7.29 -10.87
CA LEU A 533 -20.30 -7.37 -10.18
C LEU A 533 -19.14 -6.83 -11.05
N LYS A 534 -19.17 -7.09 -12.36
CA LYS A 534 -18.24 -6.50 -13.32
C LYS A 534 -18.39 -4.98 -13.40
N LEU A 535 -19.62 -4.46 -13.36
CA LEU A 535 -19.90 -3.02 -13.38
C LEU A 535 -19.43 -2.31 -12.09
N LEU A 536 -19.64 -2.93 -10.93
CA LEU A 536 -19.15 -2.45 -9.63
C LEU A 536 -17.66 -2.77 -9.42
N VAL A 537 -17.04 -3.40 -10.42
CA VAL A 537 -15.64 -3.81 -10.50
C VAL A 537 -15.17 -4.53 -9.25
N HIS A 538 -16.05 -5.36 -8.69
CA HIS A 538 -15.75 -6.19 -7.53
C HIS A 538 -15.27 -5.40 -6.30
N LEU A 539 -15.67 -4.12 -6.18
CA LEU A 539 -15.35 -3.29 -5.04
C LEU A 539 -16.33 -3.57 -3.89
N PRO A 540 -15.87 -4.04 -2.71
CA PRO A 540 -16.76 -4.39 -1.60
C PRO A 540 -17.72 -3.26 -1.22
N LEU A 541 -17.22 -2.02 -1.17
CA LEU A 541 -18.03 -0.86 -0.83
C LEU A 541 -19.17 -0.62 -1.83
N ALA A 542 -18.89 -0.76 -3.13
CA ALA A 542 -19.88 -0.59 -4.19
C ALA A 542 -20.90 -1.73 -4.20
N ILE A 543 -20.46 -2.96 -3.92
CA ILE A 543 -21.34 -4.13 -3.76
C ILE A 543 -22.30 -3.92 -2.58
N MET A 544 -21.78 -3.50 -1.42
CA MET A 544 -22.61 -3.22 -0.23
C MET A 544 -23.62 -2.11 -0.50
N GLN A 545 -23.22 -1.08 -1.25
CA GLN A 545 -24.10 0.02 -1.64
C GLN A 545 -25.23 -0.44 -2.57
N ALA A 546 -24.89 -1.21 -3.62
CA ALA A 546 -25.88 -1.78 -4.53
C ALA A 546 -26.83 -2.72 -3.79
N ALA A 547 -26.32 -3.59 -2.91
CA ALA A 547 -27.14 -4.47 -2.09
C ALA A 547 -28.09 -3.69 -1.17
N ALA A 548 -27.62 -2.60 -0.55
CA ALA A 548 -28.46 -1.73 0.27
C ALA A 548 -29.59 -1.08 -0.56
N TYR A 549 -29.28 -0.57 -1.75
CA TYR A 549 -30.28 -0.02 -2.67
C TYR A 549 -31.32 -1.07 -3.08
N LEU A 550 -30.88 -2.27 -3.46
CA LEU A 550 -31.77 -3.37 -3.86
C LEU A 550 -32.70 -3.78 -2.71
N ASN A 551 -32.17 -3.85 -1.49
CA ASN A 551 -32.94 -4.16 -0.29
C ASN A 551 -33.95 -3.07 0.06
N ALA A 552 -33.57 -1.79 -0.05
CA ALA A 552 -34.42 -0.65 0.32
C ALA A 552 -35.56 -0.41 -0.68
N ASN A 553 -35.30 -0.62 -1.97
CA ASN A 553 -36.25 -0.32 -3.05
C ASN A 553 -37.03 -1.55 -3.55
N VAL A 554 -36.74 -2.75 -3.01
CA VAL A 554 -37.36 -4.02 -3.45
C VAL A 554 -37.25 -4.22 -4.97
N SER A 555 -36.14 -3.77 -5.56
CA SER A 555 -35.89 -3.82 -7.01
C SER A 555 -35.11 -5.06 -7.41
N THR A 556 -35.25 -5.46 -8.67
CA THR A 556 -34.44 -6.54 -9.26
C THR A 556 -33.04 -6.04 -9.66
N ILE A 557 -32.09 -6.97 -9.87
CA ILE A 557 -30.77 -6.61 -10.41
C ILE A 557 -30.91 -6.04 -11.82
N ALA A 558 -31.79 -6.60 -12.65
CA ALA A 558 -32.04 -6.11 -14.01
C ALA A 558 -32.54 -4.66 -14.04
N GLU A 559 -33.44 -4.27 -13.12
CA GLU A 559 -33.88 -2.88 -12.99
C GLU A 559 -32.76 -1.95 -12.54
N TYR A 560 -31.93 -2.39 -11.59
CA TYR A 560 -30.74 -1.63 -11.18
C TYR A 560 -29.81 -1.39 -12.36
N LEU A 561 -29.53 -2.43 -13.15
CA LEU A 561 -28.70 -2.34 -14.36
C LEU A 561 -29.30 -1.39 -15.39
N ARG A 562 -30.62 -1.42 -15.60
CA ARG A 562 -31.31 -0.49 -16.50
C ARG A 562 -31.14 0.96 -16.06
N ILE A 563 -31.35 1.26 -14.78
CA ILE A 563 -31.17 2.62 -14.22
C ILE A 563 -29.71 3.06 -14.36
N TYR A 564 -28.79 2.13 -14.11
CA TYR A 564 -27.35 2.35 -14.21
C TYR A 564 -26.91 2.66 -15.66
N GLU A 565 -27.47 1.98 -16.65
CA GLU A 565 -27.14 2.15 -18.07
C GLU A 565 -27.80 3.38 -18.72
N GLU A 566 -28.90 3.86 -18.16
CA GLU A 566 -29.70 4.95 -18.72
C GLU A 566 -28.96 6.30 -18.74
N SER A 567 -28.16 6.62 -17.71
CA SER A 567 -27.33 7.84 -17.73
C SER A 567 -26.16 7.80 -16.74
N SER A 568 -25.08 8.51 -17.08
CA SER A 568 -23.94 8.72 -16.16
C SER A 568 -24.36 9.44 -14.86
N GLU A 569 -25.36 10.32 -14.92
CA GLU A 569 -25.94 10.99 -13.76
C GLU A 569 -26.62 10.02 -12.80
N ASN A 570 -27.37 9.03 -13.31
CA ASN A 570 -27.95 7.97 -12.50
C ASN A 570 -26.87 7.15 -11.80
N VAL A 571 -25.79 6.79 -12.49
CA VAL A 571 -24.64 6.10 -11.86
C VAL A 571 -24.09 6.90 -10.68
N ILE A 572 -23.93 8.21 -10.84
CA ILE A 572 -23.44 9.07 -9.76
C ILE A 572 -24.44 9.15 -8.62
N ARG A 573 -25.75 9.30 -8.90
CA ARG A 573 -26.78 9.31 -7.86
C ARG A 573 -26.77 8.00 -7.07
N LEU A 574 -26.73 6.87 -7.78
CA LEU A 574 -26.63 5.54 -7.18
C LEU A 574 -25.36 5.39 -6.33
N LEU A 575 -24.20 5.87 -6.81
CA LEU A 575 -22.91 5.83 -6.10
C LEU A 575 -22.76 6.90 -5.02
N SER A 576 -23.62 7.92 -5.00
CA SER A 576 -23.67 9.01 -4.02
C SER A 576 -24.78 8.83 -2.98
N GLU A 577 -25.62 7.81 -3.14
CA GLU A 577 -26.68 7.49 -2.19
C GLU A 577 -26.10 6.99 -0.86
N ASN A 578 -26.59 7.56 0.23
CA ASN A 578 -26.17 7.15 1.56
C ASN A 578 -26.93 5.89 1.95
N PHE A 579 -26.22 4.95 2.54
CA PHE A 579 -26.83 3.81 3.21
C PHE A 579 -26.33 3.73 4.65
N GLU A 580 -27.21 3.32 5.55
CA GLU A 580 -26.84 3.08 6.94
C GLU A 580 -26.04 1.79 7.05
N ASP A 581 -24.88 1.87 7.68
CA ASP A 581 -24.04 0.72 7.98
C ASP A 581 -23.48 0.88 9.40
N ILE A 582 -23.93 -0.01 10.29
CA ILE A 582 -23.57 -0.06 11.73
C ILE A 582 -22.06 -0.25 11.92
N ARG A 583 -21.34 -0.66 10.86
CA ARG A 583 -19.89 -0.92 10.86
C ARG A 583 -19.09 0.31 10.41
N ARG A 584 -19.72 1.50 10.39
CA ARG A 584 -19.09 2.78 10.07
C ARG A 584 -19.07 3.71 11.28
N TYR A 585 -18.13 4.65 11.27
CA TYR A 585 -18.06 5.66 12.31
C TYR A 585 -19.32 6.55 12.31
N PRO A 586 -19.95 6.80 13.47
CA PRO A 586 -21.12 7.65 13.58
C PRO A 586 -20.89 9.04 12.96
N GLY A 587 -21.84 9.51 12.14
CA GLY A 587 -21.77 10.81 11.45
C GLY A 587 -21.02 10.81 10.11
N MET A 588 -20.33 9.71 9.73
CA MET A 588 -19.69 9.62 8.42
C MET A 588 -20.65 9.15 7.33
N LYS A 589 -21.11 10.10 6.51
CA LYS A 589 -21.77 9.86 5.21
C LYS A 589 -20.69 9.70 4.14
N ASN A 590 -20.40 8.45 3.72
CA ASN A 590 -19.38 8.16 2.70
C ASN A 590 -19.91 7.19 1.63
N PRO A 591 -20.70 7.68 0.68
CA PRO A 591 -20.93 7.00 -0.59
C PRO A 591 -19.61 6.71 -1.32
N VAL A 592 -19.58 5.71 -2.21
CA VAL A 592 -18.37 5.35 -2.98
C VAL A 592 -17.76 6.58 -3.67
N ALA A 593 -18.60 7.43 -4.27
CA ALA A 593 -18.16 8.64 -4.96
C ALA A 593 -17.40 9.63 -4.03
N THR A 594 -17.86 9.80 -2.79
CA THR A 594 -17.20 10.68 -1.80
C THR A 594 -15.84 10.13 -1.40
N THR A 595 -15.68 8.80 -1.33
CA THR A 595 -14.38 8.21 -1.01
C THR A 595 -13.33 8.48 -2.08
N TRP A 596 -13.72 8.54 -3.37
CA TRP A 596 -12.81 8.93 -4.45
C TRP A 596 -12.58 10.44 -4.50
N LEU A 597 -13.61 11.26 -4.24
CA LEU A 597 -13.44 12.72 -4.18
C LEU A 597 -12.37 13.14 -3.16
N VAL A 598 -12.37 12.53 -1.97
CA VAL A 598 -11.32 12.77 -0.97
C VAL A 598 -9.94 12.40 -1.51
N SER A 599 -9.83 11.26 -2.22
CA SER A 599 -8.57 10.86 -2.84
C SER A 599 -8.13 11.81 -3.97
N PHE A 600 -9.07 12.33 -4.77
CA PHE A 600 -8.76 13.31 -5.84
C PHE A 600 -8.21 14.61 -5.25
N GLU A 601 -8.80 15.11 -4.16
CA GLU A 601 -8.31 16.29 -3.44
C GLU A 601 -6.92 16.06 -2.85
N GLN A 602 -6.68 14.88 -2.26
CA GLN A 602 -5.35 14.53 -1.74
C GLN A 602 -4.30 14.48 -2.85
N ILE A 603 -4.63 13.91 -4.02
CA ILE A 603 -3.73 13.92 -5.17
C ILE A 603 -3.47 15.36 -5.64
N LYS A 604 -4.50 16.20 -5.73
CA LYS A 604 -4.35 17.61 -6.13
C LYS A 604 -3.39 18.37 -5.20
N ILE A 605 -3.41 18.06 -3.89
CA ILE A 605 -2.51 18.67 -2.89
C ILE A 605 -1.08 18.10 -2.98
N CYS A 606 -0.93 16.78 -3.15
CA CYS A 606 0.37 16.10 -3.08
C CYS A 606 1.13 16.12 -4.42
N ASN A 607 0.42 16.04 -5.53
CA ASN A 607 0.97 16.00 -6.88
C ASN A 607 -0.03 16.60 -7.90
N PRO A 608 0.01 17.92 -8.13
CA PRO A 608 -0.89 18.61 -9.06
C PRO A 608 -0.89 18.01 -10.48
N LEU A 609 0.28 17.62 -10.99
CA LEU A 609 0.41 17.01 -12.32
C LEU A 609 -0.33 15.67 -12.42
N ALA A 610 -0.36 14.88 -11.34
CA ALA A 610 -1.14 13.65 -11.29
C ALA A 610 -2.65 13.94 -11.37
N ALA A 611 -3.12 15.00 -10.71
CA ALA A 611 -4.51 15.43 -10.80
C ALA A 611 -4.85 15.91 -12.23
N ASP A 612 -3.95 16.67 -12.86
CA ASP A 612 -4.09 17.13 -14.24
C ASP A 612 -4.16 15.95 -15.23
N TYR A 613 -3.30 14.93 -15.05
CA TYR A 613 -3.36 13.71 -15.85
C TYR A 613 -4.64 12.93 -15.62
N MET A 614 -5.14 12.87 -14.38
CA MET A 614 -6.42 12.23 -14.11
C MET A 614 -7.57 12.96 -14.80
N ALA A 615 -7.58 14.30 -14.78
CA ALA A 615 -8.57 15.12 -15.45
C ALA A 615 -8.52 14.92 -16.98
N PHE A 616 -7.32 14.96 -17.56
CA PHE A 616 -7.11 14.71 -18.98
C PHE A 616 -7.57 13.30 -19.40
N MET A 617 -7.15 12.27 -18.65
CA MET A 617 -7.53 10.87 -18.90
C MET A 617 -9.04 10.65 -18.82
N SER A 618 -9.74 11.44 -17.99
CA SER A 618 -11.21 11.40 -17.90
C SER A 618 -11.93 11.97 -19.13
N CYS A 619 -11.24 12.73 -19.99
CA CYS A 619 -11.79 13.34 -21.20
C CYS A 619 -11.52 12.51 -22.47
N ILE A 620 -10.81 11.38 -22.36
CA ILE A 620 -10.49 10.47 -23.46
C ILE A 620 -11.01 9.05 -23.16
N LYS A 621 -10.91 8.14 -24.13
CA LYS A 621 -11.24 6.72 -23.93
C LYS A 621 -10.40 6.14 -22.78
N GLU A 622 -11.06 5.44 -21.87
CA GLU A 622 -10.52 5.04 -20.56
C GLU A 622 -9.54 3.86 -20.61
N GLN A 623 -9.46 3.14 -21.72
CA GLN A 623 -8.57 1.99 -21.92
C GLN A 623 -7.46 2.29 -22.92
N ASP A 624 -6.31 1.65 -22.72
CA ASP A 624 -5.16 1.71 -23.63
C ASP A 624 -4.64 3.13 -23.91
N ILE A 625 -4.70 4.00 -22.90
CA ILE A 625 -4.28 5.41 -22.97
C ILE A 625 -2.77 5.48 -23.20
N PRO A 626 -2.30 5.97 -24.37
CA PRO A 626 -0.87 6.02 -24.66
C PRO A 626 -0.18 7.09 -23.81
N ARG A 627 0.97 6.75 -23.23
CA ARG A 627 1.77 7.70 -22.44
C ARG A 627 2.11 8.98 -23.22
N ALA A 628 2.33 8.84 -24.54
CA ALA A 628 2.67 9.95 -25.43
C ALA A 628 1.49 10.92 -25.68
N LEU A 629 0.26 10.51 -25.42
CA LEU A 629 -0.93 11.36 -25.55
C LEU A 629 -1.07 12.35 -24.37
N LEU A 630 -0.44 12.05 -23.23
CA LEU A 630 -0.55 12.85 -22.01
C LEU A 630 0.10 14.23 -22.18
N PRO A 631 -0.43 15.27 -21.51
CA PRO A 631 0.14 16.62 -21.56
C PRO A 631 1.64 16.66 -21.26
N LEU A 632 2.34 17.56 -21.97
CA LEU A 632 3.80 17.70 -21.90
C LEU A 632 4.28 18.03 -20.47
N ALA A 633 5.26 17.27 -20.00
CA ALA A 633 6.00 17.47 -18.76
C ALA A 633 7.33 16.72 -18.85
N SER A 634 8.26 16.98 -17.92
CA SER A 634 9.53 16.24 -17.88
C SER A 634 9.28 14.74 -17.67
N GLU A 635 10.13 13.87 -18.20
CA GLU A 635 9.96 12.42 -18.03
C GLU A 635 10.02 11.99 -16.55
N PHE A 636 10.77 12.73 -15.73
CA PHE A 636 10.79 12.54 -14.28
C PHE A 636 9.43 12.87 -13.65
N ASP A 637 8.86 14.02 -13.96
CA ASP A 637 7.57 14.46 -13.41
C ASP A 637 6.42 13.56 -13.90
N LYS A 638 6.45 13.14 -15.18
CA LYS A 638 5.53 12.13 -15.73
C LYS A 638 5.58 10.84 -14.95
N ALA A 639 6.77 10.28 -14.76
CA ALA A 639 6.95 9.03 -14.04
C ALA A 639 6.46 9.14 -12.59
N LYS A 640 6.73 10.27 -11.93
CA LYS A 640 6.24 10.54 -10.57
C LYS A 640 4.72 10.66 -10.52
N ALA A 641 4.10 11.43 -11.43
CA ALA A 641 2.66 11.59 -11.51
C ALA A 641 1.92 10.28 -11.79
N LEU A 642 2.37 9.52 -12.78
CA LEU A 642 1.83 8.20 -13.10
C LEU A 642 2.08 7.21 -11.97
N GLY A 643 3.23 7.29 -11.28
CA GLY A 643 3.53 6.55 -10.06
C GLY A 643 2.51 6.83 -8.95
N THR A 644 2.18 8.11 -8.71
CA THR A 644 1.12 8.50 -7.76
C THR A 644 -0.23 7.91 -8.17
N LEU A 645 -0.66 8.07 -9.42
CA LEU A 645 -1.94 7.54 -9.89
C LEU A 645 -2.03 6.01 -9.76
N LYS A 646 -0.93 5.29 -10.03
CA LYS A 646 -0.82 3.84 -9.81
C LYS A 646 -0.86 3.49 -8.32
N ALA A 647 -0.18 4.25 -7.46
CA ALA A 647 -0.15 4.02 -6.02
C ALA A 647 -1.55 4.14 -5.40
N PHE A 648 -2.37 5.09 -5.88
CA PHE A 648 -3.77 5.21 -5.49
C PHE A 648 -4.69 4.17 -6.16
N GLY A 649 -4.20 3.39 -7.13
CA GLY A 649 -4.98 2.38 -7.84
C GLY A 649 -5.96 2.95 -8.87
N PHE A 650 -5.78 4.20 -9.31
CA PHE A 650 -6.67 4.85 -10.28
C PHE A 650 -6.37 4.48 -11.72
N ILE A 651 -5.11 4.16 -12.00
CA ILE A 651 -4.67 3.67 -13.30
C ILE A 651 -3.89 2.37 -13.16
N LYS A 652 -3.97 1.52 -14.20
CA LYS A 652 -3.19 0.30 -14.32
C LYS A 652 -2.26 0.41 -15.51
N GLU A 653 -1.02 -0.01 -15.33
CA GLU A 653 -0.01 -0.03 -16.38
C GLU A 653 -0.19 -1.23 -17.32
N ARG A 654 -0.02 -1.00 -18.62
CA ARG A 654 0.04 -2.03 -19.66
C ARG A 654 1.39 -1.98 -20.37
N LEU A 655 1.76 -3.12 -20.97
CA LEU A 655 2.89 -3.25 -21.89
C LEU A 655 4.16 -2.53 -21.39
N SER A 656 4.53 -2.76 -20.13
CA SER A 656 5.72 -2.16 -19.51
C SER A 656 5.78 -0.62 -19.54
N GLY A 657 4.63 0.06 -19.46
CA GLY A 657 4.56 1.52 -19.29
C GLY A 657 4.29 2.31 -20.56
N VAL A 658 3.98 1.63 -21.66
CA VAL A 658 3.63 2.25 -22.95
C VAL A 658 2.21 2.84 -22.90
N SER A 659 1.27 2.14 -22.27
CA SER A 659 -0.11 2.59 -22.13
C SER A 659 -0.69 2.32 -20.73
N TYR A 660 -1.82 2.97 -20.44
CA TYR A 660 -2.50 2.91 -19.15
C TYR A 660 -3.99 2.69 -19.32
N ASP A 661 -4.59 1.93 -18.41
CA ASP A 661 -6.04 1.90 -18.24
C ASP A 661 -6.44 2.77 -17.06
N MET A 662 -7.38 3.68 -17.26
CA MET A 662 -8.14 4.28 -16.18
C MET A 662 -9.36 3.42 -15.88
N HIS A 663 -9.60 3.19 -14.60
CA HIS A 663 -10.77 2.43 -14.18
C HIS A 663 -12.07 3.16 -14.54
N ARG A 664 -13.04 2.48 -15.20
CA ARG A 664 -14.28 3.10 -15.70
C ARG A 664 -15.06 3.91 -14.65
N LEU A 665 -15.18 3.42 -13.42
CA LEU A 665 -15.86 4.17 -12.36
C LEU A 665 -15.09 5.43 -11.92
N VAL A 666 -13.75 5.37 -11.95
CA VAL A 666 -12.88 6.50 -11.60
C VAL A 666 -12.97 7.56 -12.69
N HIS A 667 -12.96 7.11 -13.96
CA HIS A 667 -13.19 7.93 -15.13
C HIS A 667 -14.51 8.71 -15.04
N MET A 668 -15.64 8.03 -14.79
CA MET A 668 -16.94 8.70 -14.62
C MET A 668 -17.00 9.62 -13.39
N ALA A 669 -16.46 9.19 -12.24
CA ALA A 669 -16.44 10.00 -11.03
C ALA A 669 -15.62 11.29 -11.21
N MET A 670 -14.50 11.20 -11.93
CA MET A 670 -13.66 12.34 -12.27
C MET A 670 -14.39 13.32 -13.19
N GLN A 671 -15.05 12.82 -14.25
CA GLN A 671 -15.87 13.68 -15.13
C GLN A 671 -16.93 14.46 -14.35
N ASN A 672 -17.63 13.79 -13.43
CA ASN A 672 -18.62 14.46 -12.58
C ASN A 672 -18.00 15.50 -11.65
N TRP A 673 -16.86 15.17 -11.05
CA TRP A 673 -16.16 16.10 -10.17
C TRP A 673 -15.77 17.38 -10.91
N LEU A 674 -15.31 17.25 -12.17
CA LEU A 674 -15.05 18.40 -13.03
C LEU A 674 -16.32 19.19 -13.37
N LYS A 675 -17.46 18.52 -13.60
CA LYS A 675 -18.76 19.18 -13.84
C LYS A 675 -19.23 19.97 -12.62
N LEU A 676 -19.14 19.38 -11.42
CA LEU A 676 -19.54 20.04 -10.17
C LEU A 676 -18.69 21.27 -9.82
N ARG A 677 -17.51 21.41 -10.44
CA ARG A 677 -16.60 22.55 -10.25
C ARG A 677 -16.61 23.54 -11.40
N ASP A 678 -17.50 23.35 -12.37
CA ASP A 678 -17.50 24.10 -13.63
C ASP A 678 -16.16 24.04 -14.40
N GLU A 679 -15.33 23.01 -14.15
CA GLU A 679 -14.04 22.80 -14.82
C GLU A 679 -14.16 21.86 -16.04
N TRP A 680 -15.32 21.20 -16.22
CA TRP A 680 -15.52 20.18 -17.28
C TRP A 680 -15.24 20.72 -18.69
N ARG A 681 -15.75 21.92 -19.01
CA ARG A 681 -15.52 22.54 -20.32
C ARG A 681 -14.04 22.83 -20.56
N SER A 682 -13.39 23.49 -19.60
CA SER A 682 -11.97 23.84 -19.69
C SER A 682 -11.09 22.61 -19.90
N TRP A 683 -11.37 21.50 -19.22
CA TRP A 683 -10.61 20.26 -19.40
C TRP A 683 -10.84 19.59 -20.75
N ASN A 684 -12.08 19.57 -21.27
CA ASN A 684 -12.29 19.02 -22.61
C ASN A 684 -11.60 19.87 -23.70
N GLU A 685 -11.61 21.20 -23.57
CA GLU A 685 -10.89 22.11 -24.48
C GLU A 685 -9.37 21.86 -24.44
N LYS A 686 -8.78 21.76 -23.23
CA LYS A 686 -7.36 21.39 -23.05
C LYS A 686 -7.05 20.03 -23.67
N THR A 687 -7.93 19.05 -23.49
CA THR A 687 -7.74 17.71 -24.04
C THR A 687 -7.78 17.72 -25.57
N LEU A 688 -8.75 18.42 -26.18
CA LEU A 688 -8.83 18.53 -27.63
C LEU A 688 -7.60 19.22 -28.24
N ASN A 689 -7.11 20.29 -27.60
CA ASN A 689 -5.90 20.98 -28.06
C ASN A 689 -4.67 20.07 -27.99
N GLN A 690 -4.45 19.41 -26.85
CA GLN A 690 -3.35 18.47 -26.69
C GLN A 690 -3.41 17.32 -27.71
N ILE A 691 -4.60 16.75 -27.96
CA ILE A 691 -4.77 15.71 -28.99
C ILE A 691 -4.46 16.29 -30.37
N THR A 692 -4.94 17.48 -30.69
CA THR A 692 -4.69 18.15 -31.97
C THR A 692 -3.19 18.35 -32.22
N ASP A 693 -2.43 18.69 -31.17
CA ASP A 693 -0.98 18.93 -31.26
C ASP A 693 -0.16 17.65 -31.48
N VAL A 694 -0.60 16.52 -30.88
CA VAL A 694 0.16 15.26 -30.92
C VAL A 694 -0.36 14.23 -31.92
N PHE A 695 -1.59 14.39 -32.42
CA PHE A 695 -2.19 13.46 -33.38
C PHE A 695 -1.53 13.65 -34.75
N PRO A 696 -0.75 12.68 -35.24
CA PRO A 696 0.00 12.86 -36.47
C PRO A 696 -0.93 12.80 -37.70
N TRP A 697 -0.48 13.37 -38.82
CA TRP A 697 -1.13 13.14 -40.10
C TRP A 697 -1.15 11.63 -40.41
N PRO A 698 -2.32 11.02 -40.71
CA PRO A 698 -2.40 9.58 -40.94
C PRO A 698 -1.71 9.14 -42.24
N GLU A 699 -0.62 8.39 -42.09
CA GLU A 699 0.15 7.78 -43.18
C GLU A 699 0.34 6.28 -42.93
N HIS A 700 0.81 5.54 -43.95
CA HIS A 700 1.13 4.13 -43.79
C HIS A 700 2.31 3.90 -42.83
N LYS A 701 3.32 4.78 -42.82
CA LYS A 701 4.52 4.66 -41.99
C LYS A 701 4.25 4.79 -40.50
N ASN A 702 3.28 5.62 -40.11
CA ASN A 702 2.90 5.88 -38.73
C ASN A 702 1.55 5.22 -38.37
N ARG A 703 1.11 4.20 -39.14
CA ARG A 703 -0.16 3.47 -38.96
C ARG A 703 -0.42 3.03 -37.54
N VAL A 704 0.60 2.46 -36.90
CA VAL A 704 0.51 1.98 -35.51
C VAL A 704 0.16 3.13 -34.55
N ILE A 705 0.75 4.31 -34.75
CA ILE A 705 0.59 5.47 -33.86
C ILE A 705 -0.81 6.08 -34.01
N TRP A 706 -1.23 6.45 -35.22
CA TRP A 706 -2.54 7.09 -35.38
C TRP A 706 -3.69 6.11 -35.10
N THR A 707 -3.53 4.82 -35.38
CA THR A 707 -4.55 3.80 -35.03
C THR A 707 -4.71 3.68 -33.52
N MET A 708 -3.61 3.80 -32.77
CA MET A 708 -3.62 3.82 -31.31
C MET A 708 -4.30 5.09 -30.76
N TYR A 709 -4.12 6.25 -31.41
CA TYR A 709 -4.68 7.52 -30.94
C TYR A 709 -6.14 7.75 -31.35
N LEU A 710 -6.57 7.16 -32.46
CA LEU A 710 -7.89 7.35 -33.06
C LEU A 710 -9.06 7.16 -32.08
N PRO A 711 -9.11 6.10 -31.25
CA PRO A 711 -10.22 5.92 -30.30
C PRO A 711 -10.30 7.04 -29.24
N HIS A 712 -9.17 7.61 -28.84
CA HIS A 712 -9.12 8.70 -27.86
C HIS A 712 -9.57 10.02 -28.48
N ALA A 713 -9.13 10.30 -29.71
CA ALA A 713 -9.54 11.49 -30.45
C ALA A 713 -11.05 11.47 -30.77
N GLN A 714 -11.58 10.33 -31.24
CA GLN A 714 -13.02 10.15 -31.46
C GLN A 714 -13.83 10.31 -30.17
N TYR A 715 -13.36 9.74 -29.05
CA TYR A 715 -14.03 9.89 -27.77
C TYR A 715 -14.05 11.34 -27.29
N ALA A 716 -12.89 12.02 -27.29
CA ALA A 716 -12.78 13.41 -26.85
C ALA A 716 -13.68 14.33 -27.67
N PHE A 717 -13.69 14.15 -28.99
CA PHE A 717 -14.55 14.91 -29.89
C PHE A 717 -16.04 14.66 -29.60
N THR A 718 -16.46 13.39 -29.54
CA THR A 718 -17.85 13.02 -29.30
C THR A 718 -18.32 13.48 -27.91
N SER A 719 -17.46 13.39 -26.89
CA SER A 719 -17.73 13.85 -25.53
C SER A 719 -17.95 15.36 -25.48
N PHE A 720 -17.11 16.11 -26.18
CA PHE A 720 -17.22 17.57 -26.30
C PHE A 720 -18.53 17.96 -26.99
N GLU A 721 -18.80 17.40 -28.17
CA GLU A 721 -20.01 17.72 -28.96
C GLU A 721 -21.29 17.37 -28.19
N LYS A 722 -21.33 16.23 -27.49
CA LYS A 722 -22.48 15.86 -26.65
C LYS A 722 -22.70 16.81 -25.47
N SER A 723 -21.62 17.33 -24.88
CA SER A 723 -21.69 18.18 -23.69
C SER A 723 -21.98 19.65 -24.02
N PHE A 724 -21.48 20.16 -25.15
CA PHE A 724 -21.46 21.59 -25.46
C PHE A 724 -22.08 21.94 -26.82
N GLY A 725 -22.55 20.93 -27.58
CA GLY A 725 -23.07 21.10 -28.92
C GLY A 725 -21.98 21.33 -29.97
N LYS A 726 -22.42 21.61 -31.21
CA LYS A 726 -21.52 22.00 -32.31
C LYS A 726 -21.12 23.46 -32.13
N THR A 727 -19.91 23.70 -31.63
CA THR A 727 -19.36 25.05 -31.43
C THR A 727 -18.29 25.38 -32.45
N LYS A 728 -17.96 26.68 -32.60
CA LYS A 728 -16.80 27.12 -33.39
C LYS A 728 -15.46 26.82 -32.72
N ASP A 729 -15.48 26.37 -31.46
CA ASP A 729 -14.29 26.12 -30.64
C ASP A 729 -13.66 24.74 -30.94
N LEU A 730 -14.31 23.92 -31.77
CA LEU A 730 -13.78 22.63 -32.18
C LEU A 730 -12.60 22.79 -33.15
N PRO A 731 -11.48 22.07 -32.95
CA PRO A 731 -10.31 22.15 -33.81
C PRO A 731 -10.60 21.54 -35.20
N PRO A 732 -10.71 22.32 -36.29
CA PRO A 732 -11.10 21.79 -37.59
C PRO A 732 -10.02 20.89 -38.23
N SER A 733 -8.76 21.06 -37.83
CA SER A 733 -7.63 20.20 -38.22
C SER A 733 -7.80 18.77 -37.68
N LEU A 734 -8.18 18.61 -36.42
CA LEU A 734 -8.40 17.29 -35.84
C LEU A 734 -9.55 16.56 -36.52
N LEU A 735 -10.66 17.27 -36.80
CA LEU A 735 -11.77 16.70 -37.56
C LEU A 735 -11.36 16.23 -38.95
N HIS A 736 -10.56 17.04 -39.65
CA HIS A 736 -10.03 16.68 -40.95
C HIS A 736 -9.17 15.41 -40.89
N ASN A 737 -8.30 15.28 -39.87
CA ASN A 737 -7.50 14.06 -39.65
C ASN A 737 -8.37 12.84 -39.30
N LEU A 738 -9.41 13.01 -38.48
CA LEU A 738 -10.36 11.95 -38.16
C LEU A 738 -11.14 11.49 -39.39
N GLY A 739 -11.56 12.42 -40.24
CA GLY A 739 -12.18 12.09 -41.53
C GLY A 739 -11.24 11.27 -42.42
N TRP A 740 -9.96 11.63 -42.45
CA TRP A 740 -8.95 10.89 -43.21
C TRP A 740 -8.69 9.49 -42.64
N CYS A 741 -8.63 9.34 -41.32
CA CYS A 741 -8.58 8.02 -40.68
C CYS A 741 -9.78 7.15 -41.05
N SER A 742 -11.00 7.69 -41.01
CA SER A 742 -12.21 6.96 -41.39
C SER A 742 -12.19 6.58 -42.87
N PHE A 743 -11.68 7.45 -43.74
CA PHE A 743 -11.49 7.18 -45.16
C PHE A 743 -10.52 6.00 -45.38
N LEU A 744 -9.33 6.03 -44.76
CA LEU A 744 -8.34 4.94 -44.85
C LEU A 744 -8.86 3.60 -44.29
N GLN A 745 -9.78 3.64 -43.32
CA GLN A 745 -10.44 2.43 -42.79
C GLN A 745 -11.59 1.91 -43.67
N GLY A 746 -11.89 2.54 -44.81
CA GLY A 746 -13.00 2.17 -45.68
C GLY A 746 -14.38 2.62 -45.17
N LYS A 747 -14.44 3.41 -44.09
CA LYS A 747 -15.68 3.92 -43.50
C LYS A 747 -16.13 5.21 -44.17
N TYR A 748 -16.39 5.15 -45.47
CA TYR A 748 -16.57 6.35 -46.29
C TYR A 748 -17.79 7.21 -45.90
N SER A 749 -18.89 6.61 -45.43
CA SER A 749 -20.05 7.39 -44.95
C SER A 749 -19.76 8.11 -43.62
N GLU A 750 -18.94 7.53 -42.74
CA GLU A 750 -18.47 8.20 -41.53
C GLU A 750 -17.51 9.35 -41.90
N ALA A 751 -16.60 9.11 -42.84
CA ALA A 751 -15.71 10.13 -43.37
C ALA A 751 -16.49 11.30 -44.00
N GLU A 752 -17.51 11.03 -44.82
CA GLU A 752 -18.39 12.05 -45.40
C GLU A 752 -19.03 12.92 -44.30
N ALA A 753 -19.61 12.29 -43.27
CA ALA A 753 -20.24 13.01 -42.17
C ALA A 753 -19.25 13.91 -41.42
N ILE A 754 -18.05 13.41 -41.15
CA ILE A 754 -16.97 14.18 -40.50
C ILE A 754 -16.49 15.34 -41.39
N TYR A 755 -16.24 15.10 -42.68
CA TYR A 755 -15.78 16.14 -43.59
C TYR A 755 -16.81 17.23 -43.83
N ARG A 756 -18.12 16.90 -43.86
CA ARG A 756 -19.18 17.93 -43.90
C ARG A 756 -19.14 18.84 -42.67
N GLN A 757 -18.89 18.29 -41.49
CA GLN A 757 -18.73 19.09 -40.27
C GLN A 757 -17.45 19.93 -40.31
N ALA A 758 -16.33 19.35 -40.71
CA ALA A 758 -15.05 20.06 -40.85
C ALA A 758 -15.16 21.22 -41.86
N LEU A 759 -15.83 20.98 -42.98
CA LEU A 759 -16.10 21.98 -44.01
C LEU A 759 -16.92 23.15 -43.45
N GLN A 760 -18.04 22.86 -42.79
CA GLN A 760 -18.91 23.90 -42.20
C GLN A 760 -18.14 24.78 -41.19
N LEU A 761 -17.28 24.17 -40.37
CA LEU A 761 -16.44 24.90 -39.41
C LEU A 761 -15.38 25.76 -40.10
N ARG A 762 -14.64 25.20 -41.07
CA ARG A 762 -13.61 25.94 -41.81
C ARG A 762 -14.20 27.08 -42.65
N GLU A 763 -15.34 26.87 -43.31
CA GLU A 763 -16.06 27.95 -44.00
C GLU A 763 -16.43 29.09 -43.05
N THR A 764 -16.83 28.77 -41.83
CA THR A 764 -17.25 29.77 -40.82
C THR A 764 -16.07 30.52 -40.21
N VAL A 765 -14.91 29.87 -40.05
CA VAL A 765 -13.73 30.42 -39.35
C VAL A 765 -12.73 31.05 -40.32
N LEU A 766 -12.48 30.40 -41.46
CA LEU A 766 -11.45 30.76 -42.44
C LEU A 766 -12.02 31.35 -43.73
N GLY A 767 -13.30 31.11 -44.01
CA GLY A 767 -13.96 31.49 -45.25
C GLY A 767 -13.95 30.39 -46.31
N LYS A 768 -14.75 30.57 -47.36
CA LYS A 768 -14.97 29.58 -48.44
C LYS A 768 -13.75 29.37 -49.34
N ASP A 769 -12.96 30.41 -49.51
CA ASP A 769 -11.83 30.44 -50.46
C ASP A 769 -10.51 30.02 -49.81
N HIS A 770 -10.50 29.76 -48.49
CA HIS A 770 -9.28 29.40 -47.78
C HIS A 770 -8.78 28.00 -48.22
N PRO A 771 -7.46 27.79 -48.45
CA PRO A 771 -6.92 26.52 -48.90
C PRO A 771 -7.36 25.29 -48.06
N ASP A 772 -7.38 25.41 -46.73
CA ASP A 772 -7.86 24.34 -45.86
C ASP A 772 -9.36 24.03 -46.01
N THR A 773 -10.17 25.03 -46.35
CA THR A 773 -11.60 24.83 -46.65
C THR A 773 -11.72 24.02 -47.93
N LEU A 774 -10.95 24.39 -48.97
CA LEU A 774 -10.91 23.68 -50.25
C LEU A 774 -10.39 22.23 -50.08
N ALA A 775 -9.40 22.00 -49.21
CA ALA A 775 -8.92 20.66 -48.88
C ALA A 775 -9.99 19.78 -48.23
N SER A 776 -10.85 20.35 -47.37
CA SER A 776 -12.00 19.61 -46.82
C SER A 776 -13.06 19.29 -47.88
N MET A 777 -13.28 20.18 -48.86
CA MET A 777 -14.18 19.90 -49.98
C MET A 777 -13.65 18.77 -50.87
N ASP A 778 -12.36 18.79 -51.19
CA ASP A 778 -11.69 17.76 -52.02
C ASP A 778 -11.76 16.36 -51.36
N ASN A 779 -11.55 16.28 -50.05
CA ASN A 779 -11.67 15.02 -49.31
C ASN A 779 -13.14 14.56 -49.14
N LEU A 780 -14.09 15.50 -49.08
CA LEU A 780 -15.50 15.19 -49.12
C LEU A 780 -15.89 14.62 -50.49
N ALA A 781 -15.42 15.22 -51.59
CA ALA A 781 -15.63 14.70 -52.94
C ALA A 781 -15.05 13.29 -53.10
N SER A 782 -13.83 13.06 -52.59
CA SER A 782 -13.20 11.74 -52.55
C SER A 782 -14.05 10.72 -51.76
N SER A 783 -14.63 11.13 -50.62
CA SER A 783 -15.50 10.26 -49.82
C SER A 783 -16.84 9.93 -50.51
N LEU A 784 -17.38 10.87 -51.29
CA LEU A 784 -18.57 10.65 -52.13
C LEU A 784 -18.24 9.70 -53.29
N HIS A 785 -17.09 9.91 -53.93
CA HIS A 785 -16.58 9.07 -55.00
C HIS A 785 -16.44 7.62 -54.54
N SER A 786 -15.76 7.38 -53.41
CA SER A 786 -15.58 6.02 -52.87
C SER A 786 -16.91 5.34 -52.49
N GLN A 787 -17.98 6.08 -52.19
CA GLN A 787 -19.31 5.53 -51.96
C GLN A 787 -20.09 5.18 -53.24
N GLY A 788 -19.56 5.50 -54.43
CA GLY A 788 -20.25 5.34 -55.70
C GLY A 788 -21.14 6.53 -56.09
N LYS A 789 -21.14 7.62 -55.31
CA LYS A 789 -21.92 8.85 -55.60
C LYS A 789 -21.16 9.74 -56.59
N TYR A 790 -20.85 9.20 -57.76
CA TYR A 790 -19.91 9.83 -58.69
C TYR A 790 -20.39 11.17 -59.26
N ALA A 791 -21.70 11.36 -59.44
CA ALA A 791 -22.25 12.64 -59.90
C ALA A 791 -22.10 13.75 -58.84
N ASP A 792 -22.31 13.43 -57.56
CA ASP A 792 -22.12 14.38 -56.47
C ASP A 792 -20.62 14.70 -56.28
N ALA A 793 -19.75 13.70 -56.44
CA ALA A 793 -18.31 13.89 -56.44
C ALA A 793 -17.87 14.81 -57.59
N GLU A 794 -18.33 14.56 -58.84
CA GLU A 794 -18.02 15.41 -60.00
C GLU A 794 -18.46 16.86 -59.77
N ALA A 795 -19.67 17.08 -59.26
CA ALA A 795 -20.17 18.42 -58.98
C ALA A 795 -19.28 19.17 -57.97
N MET A 796 -18.82 18.48 -56.93
CA MET A 796 -17.92 19.03 -55.93
C MET A 796 -16.50 19.25 -56.48
N ASP A 797 -15.95 18.29 -57.22
CA ASP A 797 -14.63 18.38 -57.85
C ASP A 797 -14.55 19.59 -58.80
N ARG A 798 -15.60 19.83 -59.60
CA ARG A 798 -15.70 21.01 -60.48
C ARG A 798 -15.66 22.31 -59.68
N GLN A 799 -16.39 22.37 -58.57
CA GLN A 799 -16.42 23.54 -57.70
C GLN A 799 -15.03 23.80 -57.07
N VAL A 800 -14.39 22.75 -56.54
CA VAL A 800 -13.05 22.85 -55.93
C VAL A 800 -12.02 23.29 -56.96
N LEU A 801 -12.05 22.71 -58.16
CA LEU A 801 -11.16 23.08 -59.25
C LEU A 801 -11.29 24.57 -59.60
N GLN A 802 -12.51 25.07 -59.80
CA GLN A 802 -12.75 26.48 -60.11
C GLN A 802 -12.23 27.42 -59.01
N LEU A 803 -12.46 27.07 -57.74
CA LEU A 803 -12.00 27.86 -56.60
C LEU A 803 -10.47 27.83 -56.49
N ARG A 804 -9.82 26.67 -56.61
CA ARG A 804 -8.36 26.54 -56.58
C ARG A 804 -7.69 27.26 -57.76
N GLU A 805 -8.27 27.22 -58.96
CA GLU A 805 -7.80 28.02 -60.10
C GLU A 805 -7.82 29.52 -59.79
N THR A 806 -8.87 29.99 -59.11
CA THR A 806 -9.03 31.41 -58.77
C THR A 806 -8.09 31.84 -57.64
N VAL A 807 -7.91 31.01 -56.61
CA VAL A 807 -7.18 31.34 -55.39
C VAL A 807 -5.67 31.06 -55.52
N LEU A 808 -5.31 29.91 -56.10
CA LEU A 808 -3.92 29.41 -56.17
C LEU A 808 -3.31 29.52 -57.57
N GLY A 809 -4.14 29.68 -58.60
CA GLY A 809 -3.73 29.67 -60.01
C GLY A 809 -3.83 28.29 -60.65
N LYS A 810 -3.81 28.26 -61.98
CA LYS A 810 -4.01 27.06 -62.81
C LYS A 810 -2.89 26.04 -62.71
N ASP A 811 -1.66 26.52 -62.54
CA ASP A 811 -0.46 25.67 -62.50
C ASP A 811 -0.10 25.20 -61.10
N HIS A 812 -0.87 25.60 -60.08
CA HIS A 812 -0.58 25.21 -58.69
C HIS A 812 -0.78 23.70 -58.48
N PRO A 813 0.10 23.00 -57.76
CA PRO A 813 0.03 21.54 -57.58
C PRO A 813 -1.32 21.03 -57.06
N GLU A 814 -1.94 21.74 -56.12
CA GLU A 814 -3.28 21.41 -55.59
C GLU A 814 -4.39 21.59 -56.64
N THR A 815 -4.29 22.60 -57.52
CA THR A 815 -5.24 22.81 -58.63
C THR A 815 -5.14 21.64 -59.62
N LEU A 816 -3.91 21.23 -59.96
CA LEU A 816 -3.64 20.04 -60.79
C LEU A 816 -4.07 18.74 -60.08
N GLY A 817 -4.08 18.71 -58.75
CA GLY A 817 -4.68 17.66 -57.93
C GLY A 817 -6.18 17.54 -58.19
N SER A 818 -6.92 18.65 -58.10
CA SER A 818 -8.36 18.67 -58.38
C SER A 818 -8.73 18.33 -59.81
N MET A 819 -7.91 18.74 -60.81
CA MET A 819 -8.12 18.29 -62.20
C MET A 819 -8.04 16.76 -62.31
N ASN A 820 -7.10 16.14 -61.60
CA ASN A 820 -6.95 14.70 -61.59
C ASN A 820 -8.14 14.00 -60.92
N ASN A 821 -8.65 14.54 -59.80
CA ASN A 821 -9.81 14.00 -59.08
C ASN A 821 -11.08 14.10 -59.93
N LEU A 822 -11.31 15.24 -60.59
CA LEU A 822 -12.41 15.42 -61.52
C LEU A 822 -12.36 14.40 -62.67
N ALA A 823 -11.18 14.18 -63.26
CA ALA A 823 -10.98 13.18 -64.30
C ALA A 823 -11.29 11.77 -63.80
N SER A 824 -10.89 11.42 -62.57
CA SER A 824 -11.26 10.15 -61.95
C SER A 824 -12.78 10.02 -61.72
N SER A 825 -13.46 11.09 -61.27
CA SER A 825 -14.93 11.09 -61.15
C SER A 825 -15.66 10.93 -62.49
N LEU A 826 -15.12 11.49 -63.58
CA LEU A 826 -15.62 11.26 -64.94
C LEU A 826 -15.37 9.82 -65.40
N HIS A 827 -14.19 9.28 -65.12
CA HIS A 827 -13.83 7.90 -65.43
C HIS A 827 -14.80 6.92 -64.78
N SER A 828 -15.07 7.06 -63.47
CA SER A 828 -15.99 6.17 -62.75
C SER A 828 -17.45 6.29 -63.19
N GLN A 829 -17.83 7.33 -63.93
CA GLN A 829 -19.13 7.43 -64.59
C GLN A 829 -19.18 6.78 -65.98
N GLY A 830 -18.07 6.23 -66.46
CA GLY A 830 -17.94 5.68 -67.82
C GLY A 830 -17.64 6.72 -68.90
N LYS A 831 -17.37 7.99 -68.54
CA LYS A 831 -17.01 9.06 -69.49
C LYS A 831 -15.51 8.98 -69.83
N TYR A 832 -15.06 7.84 -70.35
CA TYR A 832 -13.63 7.53 -70.49
C TYR A 832 -12.86 8.47 -71.42
N ALA A 833 -13.49 8.99 -72.47
CA ALA A 833 -12.86 9.92 -73.41
C ALA A 833 -12.56 11.28 -72.76
N ASP A 834 -13.53 11.82 -72.00
CA ASP A 834 -13.36 13.07 -71.26
C ASP A 834 -12.31 12.93 -70.15
N ALA A 835 -12.33 11.79 -69.45
CA ALA A 835 -11.33 11.45 -68.44
C ALA A 835 -9.92 11.35 -69.03
N GLU A 836 -9.74 10.66 -70.17
CA GLU A 836 -8.44 10.57 -70.85
C GLU A 836 -7.92 11.96 -71.23
N ALA A 837 -8.76 12.79 -71.86
CA ALA A 837 -8.37 14.14 -72.28
C ALA A 837 -7.87 14.97 -71.09
N MET A 838 -8.60 14.94 -69.98
CA MET A 838 -8.24 15.67 -68.76
C MET A 838 -7.01 15.07 -68.06
N HIS A 839 -6.87 13.75 -68.00
CA HIS A 839 -5.68 13.10 -67.43
C HIS A 839 -4.41 13.40 -68.26
N ARG A 840 -4.48 13.38 -69.60
CA ARG A 840 -3.36 13.77 -70.47
C ARG A 840 -2.92 15.20 -70.21
N GLN A 841 -3.87 16.14 -70.18
CA GLN A 841 -3.59 17.54 -69.88
C GLN A 841 -2.95 17.69 -68.49
N THR A 842 -3.53 17.05 -67.47
CA THR A 842 -3.06 17.15 -66.08
C THR A 842 -1.66 16.57 -65.91
N MET A 843 -1.37 15.43 -66.54
CA MET A 843 -0.06 14.80 -66.52
C MET A 843 1.01 15.71 -67.14
N GLN A 844 0.76 16.29 -68.32
CA GLN A 844 1.69 17.20 -68.99
C GLN A 844 1.99 18.46 -68.16
N LEU A 845 0.95 19.03 -67.52
CA LEU A 845 1.12 20.17 -66.63
C LEU A 845 1.94 19.80 -65.39
N LYS A 846 1.65 18.66 -64.74
CA LYS A 846 2.42 18.20 -63.57
C LYS A 846 3.86 17.87 -63.94
N GLU A 847 4.12 17.29 -65.10
CA GLU A 847 5.47 17.06 -65.59
C GLU A 847 6.24 18.38 -65.76
N THR A 848 5.58 19.41 -66.28
CA THR A 848 6.18 20.74 -66.47
C THR A 848 6.44 21.45 -65.14
N VAL A 849 5.50 21.36 -64.18
CA VAL A 849 5.55 22.09 -62.91
C VAL A 849 6.38 21.38 -61.84
N LEU A 850 6.21 20.06 -61.69
CA LEU A 850 6.79 19.25 -60.61
C LEU A 850 7.95 18.37 -61.08
N GLY A 851 8.08 18.17 -62.39
CA GLY A 851 9.02 17.23 -62.99
C GLY A 851 8.41 15.84 -63.23
N LYS A 852 9.03 15.11 -64.15
CA LYS A 852 8.63 13.76 -64.60
C LYS A 852 8.66 12.69 -63.50
N ASP A 853 9.60 12.79 -62.57
CA ASP A 853 9.85 11.78 -61.54
C ASP A 853 9.07 12.07 -60.24
N HIS A 854 8.31 13.18 -60.19
CA HIS A 854 7.57 13.57 -59.00
C HIS A 854 6.41 12.61 -58.71
N PRO A 855 6.17 12.17 -57.45
CA PRO A 855 5.12 11.21 -57.11
C PRO A 855 3.72 11.57 -57.63
N SER A 856 3.34 12.84 -57.60
CA SER A 856 2.05 13.33 -58.13
C SER A 856 1.95 13.25 -59.67
N THR A 857 3.06 13.39 -60.39
CA THR A 857 3.12 13.21 -61.86
C THR A 857 2.94 11.72 -62.18
N LEU A 858 3.66 10.85 -61.47
CA LEU A 858 3.56 9.40 -61.59
C LEU A 858 2.16 8.87 -61.21
N ALA A 859 1.47 9.50 -60.25
CA ALA A 859 0.08 9.18 -59.94
C ALA A 859 -0.87 9.50 -61.12
N SER A 860 -0.67 10.64 -61.78
CA SER A 860 -1.46 10.99 -62.97
C SER A 860 -1.16 10.10 -64.18
N MET A 861 0.07 9.57 -64.32
CA MET A 861 0.40 8.57 -65.35
C MET A 861 -0.38 7.27 -65.15
N ASN A 862 -0.45 6.72 -63.92
CA ASN A 862 -1.28 5.55 -63.62
C ASN A 862 -2.76 5.78 -63.97
N ASN A 863 -3.32 6.94 -63.60
CA ASN A 863 -4.74 7.23 -63.85
C ASN A 863 -5.03 7.38 -65.35
N LEU A 864 -4.08 7.94 -66.11
CA LEU A 864 -4.14 7.96 -67.56
C LEU A 864 -4.10 6.53 -68.14
N ALA A 865 -3.18 5.68 -67.68
CA ALA A 865 -3.10 4.28 -68.11
C ALA A 865 -4.42 3.53 -67.87
N SER A 866 -5.06 3.71 -66.71
CA SER A 866 -6.38 3.14 -66.41
C SER A 866 -7.48 3.62 -67.37
N SER A 867 -7.47 4.91 -67.75
CA SER A 867 -8.43 5.45 -68.74
C SER A 867 -8.16 4.93 -70.17
N LEU A 868 -6.89 4.70 -70.52
CA LEU A 868 -6.50 4.09 -71.79
C LEU A 868 -6.93 2.62 -71.84
N ASP A 869 -6.73 1.87 -70.75
CA ASP A 869 -7.17 0.48 -70.62
C ASP A 869 -8.69 0.37 -70.81
N SER A 870 -9.46 1.23 -70.13
CA SER A 870 -10.93 1.27 -70.26
C SER A 870 -11.44 1.65 -71.66
N GLN A 871 -10.59 2.26 -72.50
CA GLN A 871 -10.89 2.52 -73.91
C GLN A 871 -10.38 1.44 -74.88
N GLY A 872 -9.81 0.35 -74.37
CA GLY A 872 -9.25 -0.72 -75.19
C GLY A 872 -7.83 -0.45 -75.72
N LYS A 873 -7.17 0.64 -75.28
CA LYS A 873 -5.80 0.99 -75.68
C LYS A 873 -4.76 0.27 -74.81
N TYR A 874 -4.91 -1.05 -74.67
CA TYR A 874 -4.19 -1.87 -73.67
C TYR A 874 -2.67 -1.83 -73.79
N ALA A 875 -2.13 -1.76 -75.02
CA ALA A 875 -0.68 -1.72 -75.24
C ALA A 875 -0.05 -0.39 -74.78
N GLU A 876 -0.77 0.72 -74.97
CA GLU A 876 -0.34 2.04 -74.49
C GLU A 876 -0.42 2.10 -72.96
N ALA A 877 -1.51 1.54 -72.38
CA ALA A 877 -1.67 1.43 -70.94
C ALA A 877 -0.54 0.61 -70.28
N GLU A 878 -0.24 -0.59 -70.79
CA GLU A 878 0.85 -1.42 -70.26
C GLU A 878 2.21 -0.70 -70.34
N ALA A 879 2.53 -0.05 -71.46
CA ALA A 879 3.79 0.66 -71.62
C ALA A 879 3.93 1.78 -70.56
N MET A 880 2.85 2.53 -70.34
CA MET A 880 2.80 3.60 -69.34
C MET A 880 2.88 3.05 -67.90
N ASP A 881 2.17 1.96 -67.60
CA ASP A 881 2.20 1.32 -66.28
C ASP A 881 3.58 0.76 -65.95
N ARG A 882 4.27 0.10 -66.91
CA ARG A 882 5.64 -0.41 -66.73
C ARG A 882 6.62 0.73 -66.44
N GLN A 883 6.55 1.81 -67.22
CA GLN A 883 7.37 3.00 -66.98
C GLN A 883 7.10 3.60 -65.60
N THR A 884 5.82 3.76 -65.25
CA THR A 884 5.42 4.38 -63.97
C THR A 884 5.85 3.54 -62.78
N LEU A 885 5.70 2.21 -62.86
CA LEU A 885 6.14 1.28 -61.83
C LEU A 885 7.65 1.39 -61.60
N GLN A 886 8.45 1.34 -62.67
CA GLN A 886 9.91 1.46 -62.58
C GLN A 886 10.35 2.77 -61.90
N LEU A 887 9.70 3.88 -62.25
CA LEU A 887 9.99 5.19 -61.65
C LEU A 887 9.59 5.23 -60.17
N LYS A 888 8.40 4.72 -59.80
CA LYS A 888 7.97 4.69 -58.39
C LYS A 888 8.81 3.75 -57.53
N GLU A 889 9.26 2.61 -58.06
CA GLU A 889 10.21 1.73 -57.35
C GLU A 889 11.52 2.48 -57.03
N THR A 890 11.98 3.34 -57.94
CA THR A 890 13.20 4.13 -57.76
C THR A 890 12.99 5.30 -56.78
N VAL A 891 11.85 5.99 -56.86
CA VAL A 891 11.58 7.23 -56.10
C VAL A 891 11.03 6.96 -54.69
N LEU A 892 10.10 6.00 -54.57
CA LEU A 892 9.36 5.73 -53.32
C LEU A 892 9.76 4.41 -52.65
N GLY A 893 10.41 3.52 -53.39
CA GLY A 893 10.70 2.16 -52.97
C GLY A 893 9.59 1.17 -53.36
N LYS A 894 9.91 -0.12 -53.29
CA LYS A 894 9.05 -1.22 -53.75
C LYS A 894 7.81 -1.44 -52.89
N ASP A 895 7.95 -1.25 -51.59
CA ASP A 895 6.89 -1.55 -50.61
C ASP A 895 5.97 -0.35 -50.37
N HIS A 896 6.21 0.79 -51.02
CA HIS A 896 5.38 1.97 -50.84
C HIS A 896 3.96 1.75 -51.41
N PRO A 897 2.87 2.12 -50.71
CA PRO A 897 1.51 1.88 -51.17
C PRO A 897 1.22 2.39 -52.59
N SER A 898 1.74 3.57 -52.95
CA SER A 898 1.61 4.12 -54.32
C SER A 898 2.37 3.32 -55.39
N THR A 899 3.46 2.62 -55.03
CA THR A 899 4.18 1.69 -55.92
C THR A 899 3.36 0.42 -56.11
N LEU A 900 2.80 -0.12 -55.01
CA LEU A 900 1.90 -1.26 -55.04
C LEU A 900 0.62 -0.97 -55.85
N ALA A 901 0.13 0.27 -55.84
CA ALA A 901 -0.96 0.70 -56.71
C ALA A 901 -0.58 0.69 -58.21
N SER A 902 0.67 1.05 -58.57
CA SER A 902 1.18 0.89 -59.94
C SER A 902 1.34 -0.57 -60.34
N MET A 903 1.78 -1.44 -59.42
CA MET A 903 1.81 -2.89 -59.68
C MET A 903 0.42 -3.44 -59.98
N MET A 904 -0.59 -2.97 -59.23
CA MET A 904 -1.98 -3.34 -59.50
C MET A 904 -2.46 -2.85 -60.88
N GLY A 905 -2.15 -1.59 -61.25
CA GLY A 905 -2.48 -1.05 -62.58
C GLY A 905 -1.86 -1.87 -63.71
N LEU A 906 -0.57 -2.17 -63.60
CA LEU A 906 0.12 -3.02 -64.58
C LEU A 906 -0.51 -4.42 -64.67
N ALA A 907 -0.88 -5.03 -63.54
CA ALA A 907 -1.54 -6.34 -63.54
C ALA A 907 -2.89 -6.31 -64.28
N ILE A 908 -3.67 -5.23 -64.12
CA ILE A 908 -4.92 -5.01 -64.86
C ILE A 908 -4.63 -4.88 -66.36
N SER A 909 -3.68 -4.03 -66.76
CA SER A 909 -3.31 -3.85 -68.18
C SER A 909 -2.81 -5.16 -68.82
N LEU A 910 -2.06 -5.98 -68.09
CA LEU A 910 -1.63 -7.32 -68.53
C LEU A 910 -2.82 -8.27 -68.69
N HIS A 911 -3.76 -8.24 -67.74
CA HIS A 911 -4.99 -9.02 -67.82
C HIS A 911 -5.81 -8.64 -69.05
N SER A 912 -6.02 -7.35 -69.30
CA SER A 912 -6.76 -6.84 -70.45
C SER A 912 -6.13 -7.24 -71.80
N GLN A 913 -4.82 -7.49 -71.84
CA GLN A 913 -4.12 -8.05 -73.01
C GLN A 913 -4.16 -9.59 -73.12
N GLY A 914 -4.81 -10.28 -72.19
CA GLY A 914 -4.86 -11.73 -72.16
C GLY A 914 -3.60 -12.40 -71.58
N LYS A 915 -2.67 -11.63 -70.98
CA LYS A 915 -1.45 -12.14 -70.33
C LYS A 915 -1.75 -12.62 -68.89
N TYR A 916 -2.73 -13.51 -68.75
CA TYR A 916 -3.33 -13.85 -67.44
C TYR A 916 -2.34 -14.45 -66.43
N ALA A 917 -1.35 -15.23 -66.86
CA ALA A 917 -0.36 -15.82 -65.97
C ALA A 917 0.59 -14.76 -65.36
N GLU A 918 0.97 -13.75 -66.15
CA GLU A 918 1.80 -12.63 -65.67
C GLU A 918 0.98 -11.73 -64.73
N ALA A 919 -0.28 -11.46 -65.09
CA ALA A 919 -1.23 -10.74 -64.23
C ALA A 919 -1.46 -11.45 -62.89
N GLU A 920 -1.66 -12.77 -62.87
CA GLU A 920 -1.81 -13.55 -61.64
C GLU A 920 -0.57 -13.42 -60.74
N ALA A 921 0.62 -13.60 -61.30
CA ALA A 921 1.87 -13.50 -60.55
C ALA A 921 2.00 -12.12 -59.88
N MET A 922 1.68 -11.05 -60.62
CA MET A 922 1.75 -9.69 -60.13
C MET A 922 0.67 -9.37 -59.09
N HIS A 923 -0.57 -9.83 -59.29
CA HIS A 923 -1.63 -9.67 -58.29
C HIS A 923 -1.30 -10.41 -56.99
N ARG A 924 -0.77 -11.64 -57.06
CA ARG A 924 -0.39 -12.42 -55.88
C ARG A 924 0.74 -11.74 -55.10
N GLN A 925 1.75 -11.24 -55.78
CA GLN A 925 2.84 -10.47 -55.15
C GLN A 925 2.30 -9.18 -54.52
N THR A 926 1.47 -8.42 -55.24
CA THR A 926 0.92 -7.14 -54.76
C THR A 926 0.02 -7.34 -53.54
N MET A 927 -0.82 -8.39 -53.55
CA MET A 927 -1.69 -8.75 -52.43
C MET A 927 -0.87 -9.03 -51.16
N GLN A 928 0.17 -9.88 -51.26
CA GLN A 928 1.03 -10.21 -50.12
C GLN A 928 1.75 -8.97 -49.56
N LEU A 929 2.23 -8.07 -50.41
CA LEU A 929 2.88 -6.83 -49.97
C LEU A 929 1.89 -5.85 -49.34
N LYS A 930 0.67 -5.71 -49.88
CA LYS A 930 -0.34 -4.84 -49.27
C LYS A 930 -0.85 -5.40 -47.94
N GLU A 931 -0.98 -6.71 -47.82
CA GLU A 931 -1.34 -7.37 -46.56
C GLU A 931 -0.31 -7.07 -45.47
N THR A 932 0.99 -7.08 -45.79
CA THR A 932 2.05 -6.75 -44.81
C THR A 932 2.13 -5.26 -44.50
N VAL A 933 1.94 -4.37 -45.49
CA VAL A 933 2.11 -2.91 -45.33
C VAL A 933 0.85 -2.23 -44.77
N LEU A 934 -0.34 -2.62 -45.24
CA LEU A 934 -1.61 -1.96 -44.96
C LEU A 934 -2.54 -2.80 -44.05
N GLY A 935 -2.35 -4.12 -44.06
CA GLY A 935 -3.20 -5.10 -43.38
C GLY A 935 -4.18 -5.81 -44.32
N GLU A 936 -4.67 -6.97 -43.89
CA GLU A 936 -5.61 -7.83 -44.64
C GLU A 936 -6.93 -7.11 -44.98
N ASP A 937 -7.49 -6.39 -44.01
CA ASP A 937 -8.80 -5.73 -44.13
C ASP A 937 -8.77 -4.39 -44.89
N HIS A 938 -7.60 -3.92 -45.32
CA HIS A 938 -7.49 -2.61 -45.98
C HIS A 938 -8.17 -2.65 -47.37
N PRO A 939 -8.97 -1.63 -47.76
CA PRO A 939 -9.67 -1.60 -49.05
C PRO A 939 -8.77 -1.92 -50.26
N ASP A 940 -7.56 -1.35 -50.30
CA ASP A 940 -6.59 -1.63 -51.37
C ASP A 940 -6.06 -3.07 -51.40
N THR A 941 -5.99 -3.76 -50.25
CA THR A 941 -5.62 -5.18 -50.17
C THR A 941 -6.75 -6.02 -50.74
N LEU A 942 -8.00 -5.72 -50.37
CA LEU A 942 -9.20 -6.38 -50.88
C LEU A 942 -9.38 -6.19 -52.39
N ALA A 943 -9.01 -5.03 -52.94
CA ALA A 943 -8.99 -4.79 -54.38
C ALA A 943 -7.98 -5.69 -55.10
N SER A 944 -6.80 -5.92 -54.51
CA SER A 944 -5.79 -6.84 -55.06
C SER A 944 -6.21 -8.31 -54.97
N MET A 945 -6.91 -8.72 -53.92
CA MET A 945 -7.52 -10.07 -53.83
C MET A 945 -8.55 -10.29 -54.94
N MET A 946 -9.39 -9.28 -55.22
CA MET A 946 -10.36 -9.34 -56.31
C MET A 946 -9.67 -9.47 -57.69
N GLY A 947 -8.60 -8.70 -57.95
CA GLY A 947 -7.85 -8.82 -59.20
C GLY A 947 -7.19 -10.19 -59.39
N LEU A 948 -6.71 -10.80 -58.29
CA LEU A 948 -6.20 -12.16 -58.31
C LEU A 948 -7.30 -13.18 -58.66
N ALA A 949 -8.48 -13.07 -58.06
CA ALA A 949 -9.62 -13.93 -58.38
C ALA A 949 -10.03 -13.84 -59.86
N ILE A 950 -10.09 -12.62 -60.41
CA ILE A 950 -10.37 -12.37 -61.83
C ILE A 950 -9.31 -13.05 -62.72
N SER A 951 -8.02 -12.93 -62.39
CA SER A 951 -6.94 -13.56 -63.17
C SER A 951 -6.91 -15.08 -63.06
N LEU A 952 -7.32 -15.65 -61.93
CA LEU A 952 -7.50 -17.10 -61.77
C LEU A 952 -8.69 -17.60 -62.59
N HIS A 953 -9.80 -16.86 -62.60
CA HIS A 953 -10.99 -17.16 -63.39
C HIS A 953 -10.66 -17.22 -64.89
N SER A 954 -9.99 -16.19 -65.43
CA SER A 954 -9.59 -16.15 -66.85
C SER A 954 -8.60 -17.25 -67.26
N GLN A 955 -7.91 -17.89 -66.30
CA GLN A 955 -7.07 -19.07 -66.54
C GLN A 955 -7.83 -20.39 -66.43
N GLY A 956 -9.14 -20.38 -66.15
CA GLY A 956 -9.95 -21.58 -65.94
C GLY A 956 -9.80 -22.21 -64.55
N LYS A 957 -9.10 -21.55 -63.61
CA LYS A 957 -8.93 -22.04 -62.22
C LYS A 957 -10.14 -21.65 -61.36
N TYR A 958 -11.34 -22.05 -61.78
CA TYR A 958 -12.60 -21.53 -61.23
C TYR A 958 -12.83 -21.85 -59.75
N ALA A 959 -12.36 -23.00 -59.26
CA ALA A 959 -12.50 -23.36 -57.85
C ALA A 959 -11.63 -22.47 -56.93
N GLU A 960 -10.42 -22.14 -57.35
CA GLU A 960 -9.54 -21.22 -56.63
C GLU A 960 -10.09 -19.78 -56.68
N ALA A 961 -10.59 -19.36 -57.85
CA ALA A 961 -11.27 -18.07 -58.01
C ALA A 961 -12.48 -17.95 -57.08
N GLU A 962 -13.36 -18.97 -57.03
CA GLU A 962 -14.51 -18.98 -56.12
C GLU A 962 -14.08 -18.86 -54.64
N ALA A 963 -13.06 -19.61 -54.22
CA ALA A 963 -12.58 -19.55 -52.84
C ALA A 963 -12.10 -18.13 -52.47
N MET A 964 -11.35 -17.49 -53.37
CA MET A 964 -10.85 -16.13 -53.19
C MET A 964 -11.95 -15.08 -53.24
N ASP A 965 -12.90 -15.21 -54.17
CA ASP A 965 -14.07 -14.33 -54.28
C ASP A 965 -14.92 -14.38 -53.00
N ARG A 966 -15.15 -15.58 -52.43
CA ARG A 966 -15.91 -15.74 -51.17
C ARG A 966 -15.22 -15.07 -49.99
N GLN A 967 -13.90 -15.25 -49.85
CA GLN A 967 -13.12 -14.59 -48.80
C GLN A 967 -13.19 -13.07 -48.97
N THR A 968 -12.90 -12.56 -50.16
CA THR A 968 -12.91 -11.13 -50.47
C THR A 968 -14.29 -10.51 -50.23
N LEU A 969 -15.36 -11.19 -50.64
CA LEU A 969 -16.73 -10.74 -50.44
C LEU A 969 -17.09 -10.62 -48.94
N GLN A 970 -16.68 -11.58 -48.13
CA GLN A 970 -16.94 -11.56 -46.69
C GLN A 970 -16.23 -10.38 -46.01
N LEU A 971 -14.97 -10.12 -46.38
CA LEU A 971 -14.20 -9.00 -45.86
C LEU A 971 -14.78 -7.66 -46.34
N LYS A 972 -15.05 -7.49 -47.63
CA LYS A 972 -15.66 -6.26 -48.19
C LYS A 972 -17.04 -5.95 -47.58
N LYS A 973 -17.89 -6.97 -47.33
CA LYS A 973 -19.16 -6.78 -46.61
C LYS A 973 -18.98 -6.20 -45.21
N THR A 974 -17.89 -6.58 -44.53
CA THR A 974 -17.58 -6.15 -43.16
C THR A 974 -16.97 -4.75 -43.15
N VAL A 975 -16.06 -4.47 -44.08
CA VAL A 975 -15.29 -3.21 -44.13
C VAL A 975 -16.04 -2.09 -44.84
N LEU A 976 -16.54 -2.36 -46.05
CA LEU A 976 -17.16 -1.36 -46.94
C LEU A 976 -18.69 -1.35 -46.87
N GLY A 977 -19.28 -2.45 -46.40
CA GLY A 977 -20.73 -2.66 -46.38
C GLY A 977 -21.25 -3.44 -47.60
N LYS A 978 -22.47 -3.95 -47.46
CA LYS A 978 -23.11 -4.86 -48.44
C LYS A 978 -23.48 -4.21 -49.78
N ASP A 979 -23.78 -2.91 -49.77
CA ASP A 979 -24.32 -2.20 -50.94
C ASP A 979 -23.22 -1.39 -51.66
N HIS A 980 -21.98 -1.42 -51.16
CA HIS A 980 -20.85 -0.68 -51.72
C HIS A 980 -20.51 -1.18 -53.13
N PRO A 981 -20.21 -0.31 -54.12
CA PRO A 981 -19.90 -0.72 -55.51
C PRO A 981 -18.85 -1.83 -55.63
N GLU A 982 -17.73 -1.71 -54.91
CA GLU A 982 -16.69 -2.74 -54.83
C GLU A 982 -17.16 -4.09 -54.25
N THR A 983 -18.10 -4.08 -53.31
CA THR A 983 -18.70 -5.31 -52.77
C THR A 983 -19.59 -5.97 -53.82
N LEU A 984 -20.37 -5.17 -54.55
CA LEU A 984 -21.20 -5.63 -55.67
C LEU A 984 -20.35 -6.18 -56.82
N GLY A 985 -19.17 -5.59 -57.07
CA GLY A 985 -18.16 -6.12 -57.99
C GLY A 985 -17.71 -7.53 -57.62
N SER A 986 -17.35 -7.75 -56.35
CA SER A 986 -16.98 -9.08 -55.88
C SER A 986 -18.14 -10.09 -55.92
N MET A 987 -19.38 -9.65 -55.69
CA MET A 987 -20.56 -10.51 -55.90
C MET A 987 -20.72 -10.90 -57.37
N ASN A 988 -20.57 -9.96 -58.29
CA ASN A 988 -20.65 -10.24 -59.73
C ASN A 988 -19.56 -11.23 -60.19
N ASN A 989 -18.34 -11.09 -59.67
CA ASN A 989 -17.23 -12.00 -59.98
C ASN A 989 -17.48 -13.40 -59.43
N LEU A 990 -17.98 -13.50 -58.18
CA LEU A 990 -18.39 -14.78 -57.61
C LEU A 990 -19.50 -15.44 -58.45
N ALA A 991 -20.48 -14.69 -58.91
CA ALA A 991 -21.54 -15.20 -59.79
C ALA A 991 -20.96 -15.75 -61.10
N SER A 992 -19.99 -15.06 -61.69
CA SER A 992 -19.28 -15.49 -62.89
C SER A 992 -18.46 -16.77 -62.65
N SER A 993 -17.77 -16.86 -61.50
CA SER A 993 -17.04 -18.07 -61.06
C SER A 993 -17.98 -19.27 -60.84
N LEU A 994 -19.17 -19.05 -60.28
CA LEU A 994 -20.20 -20.08 -60.11
C LEU A 994 -20.79 -20.52 -61.46
N HIS A 995 -21.05 -19.56 -62.36
CA HIS A 995 -21.54 -19.83 -63.71
C HIS A 995 -20.57 -20.72 -64.48
N SER A 996 -19.28 -20.39 -64.48
CA SER A 996 -18.23 -21.17 -65.17
C SER A 996 -18.05 -22.58 -64.59
N GLN A 997 -18.52 -22.84 -63.37
CA GLN A 997 -18.56 -24.17 -62.75
C GLN A 997 -19.87 -24.93 -63.02
N GLY A 998 -20.79 -24.36 -63.80
CA GLY A 998 -22.10 -24.96 -64.07
C GLY A 998 -23.14 -24.79 -62.95
N LYS A 999 -22.83 -24.00 -61.90
CA LYS A 999 -23.75 -23.69 -60.79
C LYS A 999 -24.69 -22.53 -61.18
N TYR A 1000 -25.44 -22.70 -62.26
CA TYR A 1000 -26.17 -21.59 -62.90
C TYR A 1000 -27.28 -20.99 -62.03
N ALA A 1001 -27.96 -21.78 -61.20
CA ALA A 1001 -29.01 -21.29 -60.31
C ALA A 1001 -28.46 -20.35 -59.22
N ASP A 1002 -27.30 -20.70 -58.64
CA ASP A 1002 -26.62 -19.86 -57.64
C ASP A 1002 -26.09 -18.57 -58.28
N ALA A 1003 -25.55 -18.66 -59.50
CA ALA A 1003 -25.12 -17.51 -60.29
C ALA A 1003 -26.30 -16.57 -60.58
N GLU A 1004 -27.43 -17.07 -61.08
CA GLU A 1004 -28.63 -16.26 -61.33
C GLU A 1004 -29.13 -15.56 -60.07
N ALA A 1005 -29.21 -16.26 -58.93
CA ALA A 1005 -29.66 -15.66 -57.68
C ALA A 1005 -28.79 -14.47 -57.26
N MET A 1006 -27.47 -14.60 -57.43
CA MET A 1006 -26.51 -13.55 -57.14
C MET A 1006 -26.57 -12.41 -58.17
N ASP A 1007 -26.66 -12.72 -59.47
CA ASP A 1007 -26.78 -11.75 -60.56
C ASP A 1007 -28.02 -10.87 -60.39
N ARG A 1008 -29.17 -11.46 -60.00
CA ARG A 1008 -30.40 -10.70 -59.71
C ARG A 1008 -30.20 -9.73 -58.55
N GLN A 1009 -29.55 -10.18 -57.48
CA GLN A 1009 -29.27 -9.34 -56.32
C GLN A 1009 -28.33 -8.18 -56.68
N VAL A 1010 -27.25 -8.46 -57.41
CA VAL A 1010 -26.29 -7.44 -57.86
C VAL A 1010 -26.96 -6.41 -58.77
N LEU A 1011 -27.77 -6.84 -59.74
CA LEU A 1011 -28.48 -5.95 -60.64
C LEU A 1011 -29.38 -4.99 -59.87
N GLN A 1012 -30.21 -5.50 -58.95
CA GLN A 1012 -31.10 -4.66 -58.13
C GLN A 1012 -30.33 -3.62 -57.31
N LEU A 1013 -29.22 -4.01 -56.70
CA LEU A 1013 -28.41 -3.12 -55.87
C LEU A 1013 -27.67 -2.08 -56.73
N ARG A 1014 -27.08 -2.46 -57.86
CA ARG A 1014 -26.39 -1.54 -58.77
C ARG A 1014 -27.36 -0.53 -59.40
N GLU A 1015 -28.59 -0.92 -59.75
CA GLU A 1015 -29.62 0.01 -60.21
C GLU A 1015 -29.93 1.09 -59.16
N THR A 1016 -29.87 0.73 -57.88
CA THR A 1016 -30.15 1.64 -56.76
C THR A 1016 -28.94 2.53 -56.45
N VAL A 1017 -27.73 1.99 -56.49
CA VAL A 1017 -26.50 2.67 -56.04
C VAL A 1017 -25.85 3.48 -57.15
N LEU A 1018 -25.70 2.90 -58.35
CA LEU A 1018 -24.98 3.51 -59.48
C LEU A 1018 -25.93 4.09 -60.53
N GLY A 1019 -27.20 3.66 -60.52
CA GLY A 1019 -28.19 4.01 -61.52
C GLY A 1019 -28.27 2.99 -62.66
N LYS A 1020 -29.34 3.09 -63.45
CA LYS A 1020 -29.69 2.12 -64.49
C LYS A 1020 -28.73 2.13 -65.68
N ASP A 1021 -28.22 3.31 -66.01
CA ASP A 1021 -27.41 3.55 -67.21
C ASP A 1021 -25.90 3.39 -66.96
N HIS A 1022 -25.50 3.08 -65.72
CA HIS A 1022 -24.09 2.91 -65.38
C HIS A 1022 -23.50 1.66 -66.08
N PRO A 1023 -22.26 1.72 -66.61
CA PRO A 1023 -21.63 0.58 -67.30
C PRO A 1023 -21.69 -0.74 -66.51
N ASP A 1024 -21.39 -0.71 -65.21
CA ASP A 1024 -21.47 -1.90 -64.34
C ASP A 1024 -22.90 -2.46 -64.18
N THR A 1025 -23.93 -1.60 -64.20
CA THR A 1025 -25.32 -2.03 -64.14
C THR A 1025 -25.69 -2.75 -65.44
N LEU A 1026 -25.29 -2.19 -66.58
CA LEU A 1026 -25.48 -2.80 -67.91
C LEU A 1026 -24.72 -4.15 -68.02
N ALA A 1027 -23.51 -4.24 -67.46
CA ALA A 1027 -22.77 -5.49 -67.38
C ALA A 1027 -23.51 -6.55 -66.56
N SER A 1028 -24.13 -6.18 -65.43
CA SER A 1028 -24.95 -7.09 -64.63
C SER A 1028 -26.23 -7.55 -65.36
N ILE A 1029 -26.84 -6.70 -66.19
CA ILE A 1029 -27.95 -7.12 -67.07
C ILE A 1029 -27.49 -8.23 -68.02
N ASN A 1030 -26.32 -8.07 -68.63
CA ASN A 1030 -25.76 -9.07 -69.53
C ASN A 1030 -25.43 -10.39 -68.81
N ASN A 1031 -24.79 -10.32 -67.64
CA ASN A 1031 -24.43 -11.51 -66.85
C ASN A 1031 -25.69 -12.29 -66.41
N LEU A 1032 -26.71 -11.59 -65.93
CA LEU A 1032 -27.99 -12.21 -65.58
C LEU A 1032 -28.64 -12.89 -66.80
N ALA A 1033 -28.62 -12.24 -67.97
CA ALA A 1033 -29.15 -12.82 -69.19
C ALA A 1033 -28.39 -14.09 -69.61
N ILE A 1034 -27.06 -14.11 -69.45
CA ILE A 1034 -26.22 -15.28 -69.71
C ILE A 1034 -26.58 -16.42 -68.74
N SER A 1035 -26.68 -16.14 -67.44
CA SER A 1035 -27.08 -17.13 -66.42
C SER A 1035 -28.48 -17.72 -66.67
N LEU A 1036 -29.45 -16.90 -67.08
CA LEU A 1036 -30.80 -17.35 -67.45
C LEU A 1036 -30.79 -18.22 -68.72
N HIS A 1037 -30.01 -17.82 -69.73
CA HIS A 1037 -29.87 -18.57 -70.97
C HIS A 1037 -29.25 -19.95 -70.73
N SER A 1038 -28.20 -20.05 -69.91
CA SER A 1038 -27.56 -21.33 -69.55
C SER A 1038 -28.48 -22.28 -68.76
N GLN A 1039 -29.57 -21.76 -68.17
CA GLN A 1039 -30.63 -22.57 -67.54
C GLN A 1039 -31.79 -22.92 -68.49
N GLY A 1040 -31.76 -22.47 -69.74
CA GLY A 1040 -32.85 -22.66 -70.70
C GLY A 1040 -34.05 -21.71 -70.49
N LYS A 1041 -33.92 -20.68 -69.65
CA LYS A 1041 -34.95 -19.64 -69.43
C LYS A 1041 -34.85 -18.55 -70.50
N TYR A 1042 -34.98 -18.93 -71.76
CA TYR A 1042 -34.71 -18.04 -72.91
C TYR A 1042 -35.59 -16.79 -72.95
N ALA A 1043 -36.88 -16.91 -72.65
CA ALA A 1043 -37.81 -15.77 -72.65
C ALA A 1043 -37.46 -14.72 -71.58
N GLU A 1044 -37.04 -15.16 -70.38
CA GLU A 1044 -36.58 -14.25 -69.32
C GLU A 1044 -35.24 -13.59 -69.68
N ALA A 1045 -34.32 -14.35 -70.29
CA ALA A 1045 -33.04 -13.81 -70.75
C ALA A 1045 -33.23 -12.69 -71.80
N GLU A 1046 -34.15 -12.88 -72.75
CA GLU A 1046 -34.49 -11.88 -73.76
C GLU A 1046 -35.17 -10.64 -73.13
N ALA A 1047 -36.08 -10.85 -72.18
CA ALA A 1047 -36.71 -9.76 -71.43
C ALA A 1047 -35.72 -8.94 -70.59
N ILE A 1048 -34.66 -9.56 -70.06
CA ILE A 1048 -33.59 -8.86 -69.35
C ILE A 1048 -32.70 -8.10 -70.35
N ARG A 1049 -32.31 -8.70 -71.48
CA ARG A 1049 -31.49 -8.02 -72.51
C ARG A 1049 -32.17 -6.79 -73.09
N SER A 1050 -33.49 -6.83 -73.30
CA SER A 1050 -34.23 -5.66 -73.83
C SER A 1050 -34.19 -4.45 -72.89
N ARG A 1051 -33.94 -4.65 -71.58
CA ARG A 1051 -33.71 -3.53 -70.63
C ARG A 1051 -32.43 -2.76 -70.92
N ALA A 1052 -31.40 -3.41 -71.45
CA ALA A 1052 -30.16 -2.73 -71.87
C ALA A 1052 -30.28 -2.05 -73.25
N GLY A 1053 -31.17 -2.57 -74.12
CA GLY A 1053 -31.34 -2.10 -75.50
C GLY A 1053 -32.32 -0.93 -75.69
N GLY A 1054 -32.86 -0.33 -74.62
CA GLY A 1054 -33.87 0.74 -74.68
C GLY A 1054 -33.42 2.09 -75.28
N ARG A 1055 -32.21 2.20 -75.85
CA ARG A 1055 -31.75 3.36 -76.62
C ARG A 1055 -30.85 2.96 -77.79
N SER A 1056 -31.48 2.82 -78.95
CA SER A 1056 -30.92 3.23 -80.24
C SER A 1056 -32.05 3.86 -81.06
N GLU A 1057 -32.42 5.09 -80.70
CA GLU A 1057 -33.08 6.06 -81.58
C GLU A 1057 -32.44 7.44 -81.35
#